data_AF-A0A2H0Y0K7-F1
#
_entry.id   AF-A0A2H0Y0K7-F1
#
_cell.length_a   1.000
_cell.length_b   1.000
_cell.length_c   1.000
_cell.angle_alpha   90.00
_cell.angle_beta   90.00
_cell.angle_gamma   90.00
#
_symmetry.space_group_name_H-M   'P 1'
#
loop_
_entity.id
_entity.type
_entity.pdbx_description
1 polymer ?
#
loop_
_entity_poly.entity_id
_entity_poly.type
_entity_poly.pdbx_seq_one_letter_code
_entity_poly.pdbx_strand_id
1 'polypeptide(L)'
;MRQLIQNYKSGELQLVEVPDPILRPGGVVLETKNSLVSVGTEKLMISLAQKGYIGKAMARPDLVKQVINKIKVDGLVDTYKAVMSRLDTPVTLGYSSAGVIREMSDLQGPISYVIGDRIACFGDGFATHSELSFVPKNMFVKIPDNVFFEEAAFVGLGSIALNAIRVTNLTFGEKVVVVGLGLLGQLTVQMLKAFGCQVLGVDISEAKLKMAREFGANLCLLSDVRGPMSDVVNAIKDFTGGIGADAVIIMAGSQDNKPIEMAAEISRDQGRITACGMVSLDVPRQEFFKKELKVVVSRATGPGKFDPLYENRGIDYPLPYVRWTTQRNMECFLSLVAEQRVKLEKLVSHRFKLDEALAGYEMLLSGKEPYLGVLLEYGQKSEPKRKVALSSNVQSSPTKVEGTIALGLIGAGLHANTSLLPTLKSFKDVKLVGLADAEGFKGRHTAQKYGFAYCTTDYHELLKDNNINLVLIATRHNLHAQMVQDSFAAGKHVFVEKPLAMKLEELKQIKEVYIKSGRQLMVGFNRRFAPHTLMAKELLGKTDNLVINCRVNAGFVPGDSWIHDASEGGGRVIGEVCHFVDLLQTLTNSSPVEVFAKATDKNGGDNLVITLKFANGSIGTITYASQGDRILPRERIEVFAGSSVCVIDNFKNLFYAKDGKIVKKKAFSLDRGYAGEFKALFSSLRDGGVAIPFDSQLLTTLTTFAIIKSIKSGHSQEITLDDLVHSTQEKICIY
;
A
#
# COMPACT_ATOMS: atom_id res chain seq x y z
N MET A 1 -12.30 -0.34 17.58
CA MET A 1 -12.11 1.13 17.58
C MET A 1 -13.10 1.74 16.63
N ARG A 2 -13.55 2.95 16.92
CA ARG A 2 -14.23 3.79 15.94
C ARG A 2 -13.21 4.48 15.04
N GLN A 3 -13.48 4.51 13.74
CA GLN A 3 -12.65 5.14 12.73
C GLN A 3 -13.52 5.78 11.66
N LEU A 4 -13.14 6.98 11.23
CA LEU A 4 -13.78 7.65 10.11
C LEU A 4 -13.19 7.15 8.79
N ILE A 5 -14.07 6.68 7.91
CA ILE A 5 -13.70 6.20 6.57
C ILE A 5 -14.57 6.87 5.51
N GLN A 6 -14.06 6.89 4.28
CA GLN A 6 -14.82 7.26 3.10
C GLN A 6 -14.83 6.11 2.09
N ASN A 7 -16.01 5.77 1.60
CA ASN A 7 -16.14 4.84 0.49
C ASN A 7 -15.88 5.57 -0.83
N TYR A 8 -14.82 5.21 -1.55
CA TYR A 8 -14.45 5.91 -2.80
C TYR A 8 -15.43 5.65 -3.96
N LYS A 9 -16.24 4.58 -3.90
CA LYS A 9 -17.26 4.26 -4.91
C LYS A 9 -18.52 5.10 -4.70
N SER A 10 -19.08 5.10 -3.49
CA SER A 10 -20.31 5.85 -3.17
C SER A 10 -20.08 7.31 -2.81
N GLY A 11 -18.86 7.67 -2.38
CA GLY A 11 -18.55 9.00 -1.85
C GLY A 11 -18.99 9.22 -0.40
N GLU A 12 -19.63 8.22 0.21
CA GLU A 12 -20.20 8.28 1.56
C GLU A 12 -19.12 8.30 2.64
N LEU A 13 -19.25 9.21 3.61
CA LEU A 13 -18.46 9.20 4.85
C LEU A 13 -19.19 8.40 5.91
N GLN A 14 -18.46 7.56 6.63
CA GLN A 14 -19.00 6.71 7.68
C GLN A 14 -18.06 6.66 8.90
N LEU A 15 -18.65 6.72 10.09
CA LEU A 15 -17.97 6.35 11.33
C LEU A 15 -18.24 4.88 11.60
N VAL A 16 -17.22 4.04 11.53
CA VAL A 16 -17.37 2.58 11.63
C VAL A 16 -16.56 2.00 12.79
N GLU A 17 -17.07 0.93 13.39
CA GLU A 17 -16.30 0.14 14.35
C GLU A 17 -15.42 -0.88 13.61
N VAL A 18 -14.11 -0.77 13.74
CA VAL A 18 -13.13 -1.68 13.13
C VAL A 18 -12.27 -2.32 14.22
N PRO A 19 -11.67 -3.50 13.98
CA PRO A 19 -10.68 -4.07 14.89
C PRO A 19 -9.54 -3.10 15.21
N ASP A 20 -9.09 -3.10 16.45
CA ASP A 20 -7.98 -2.25 16.91
C ASP A 20 -6.66 -2.64 16.23
N PRO A 21 -5.76 -1.71 15.86
CA PRO A 21 -4.57 -1.97 15.04
C PRO A 21 -3.44 -2.65 15.80
N ILE A 22 -2.99 -3.84 15.40
CA ILE A 22 -1.96 -4.59 16.15
C ILE A 22 -0.62 -3.83 16.18
N LEU A 23 0.12 -3.97 17.28
CA LEU A 23 1.49 -3.51 17.34
C LEU A 23 2.35 -4.24 16.30
N ARG A 24 3.12 -3.49 15.54
CA ARG A 24 4.09 -4.02 14.55
C ARG A 24 5.51 -3.60 14.95
N PRO A 25 6.55 -4.30 14.47
CA PRO A 25 7.93 -3.88 14.70
C PRO A 25 8.20 -2.45 14.21
N GLY A 26 9.02 -1.71 14.97
CA GLY A 26 9.47 -0.36 14.59
C GLY A 26 8.42 0.74 14.74
N GLY A 27 7.45 0.58 15.64
CA GLY A 27 6.39 1.57 15.84
C GLY A 27 5.65 1.45 17.17
N VAL A 28 4.56 2.21 17.26
CA VAL A 28 3.71 2.31 18.45
C VAL A 28 2.23 2.21 18.09
N VAL A 29 1.40 1.83 19.05
CA VAL A 29 -0.04 2.05 18.99
C VAL A 29 -0.36 3.29 19.82
N LEU A 30 -0.80 4.34 19.13
CA LEU A 30 -1.27 5.59 19.71
C LEU A 30 -2.71 5.42 20.19
N GLU A 31 -2.99 5.85 21.43
CA GLU A 31 -4.34 6.23 21.83
C GLU A 31 -4.56 7.72 21.55
N THR A 32 -5.34 8.02 20.51
CA THR A 32 -5.59 9.38 20.04
C THR A 32 -6.38 10.15 21.08
N LYS A 33 -5.96 11.39 21.37
CA LYS A 33 -6.70 12.36 22.19
C LYS A 33 -7.29 13.48 21.35
N ASN A 34 -6.52 13.96 20.37
CA ASN A 34 -6.97 14.95 19.40
C ASN A 34 -6.44 14.63 18.00
N SER A 35 -7.21 14.97 16.97
CA SER A 35 -6.73 14.97 15.58
C SER A 35 -7.24 16.20 14.86
N LEU A 36 -6.44 16.71 13.93
CA LEU A 36 -6.77 17.92 13.18
C LEU A 36 -7.27 17.57 11.78
N VAL A 37 -8.44 18.08 11.42
CA VAL A 37 -9.01 17.93 10.08
C VAL A 37 -8.33 18.92 9.14
N SER A 38 -7.71 18.42 8.07
CA SER A 38 -7.16 19.28 7.04
C SER A 38 -8.20 19.57 5.97
N VAL A 39 -8.96 20.63 6.19
CA VAL A 39 -10.15 20.91 5.38
C VAL A 39 -9.82 20.99 3.88
N GLY A 40 -8.70 21.61 3.49
CA GLY A 40 -8.33 21.74 2.08
C GLY A 40 -8.09 20.39 1.40
N THR A 41 -7.27 19.53 2.01
CA THR A 41 -6.94 18.20 1.46
C THR A 41 -8.14 17.27 1.51
N GLU A 42 -8.83 17.23 2.64
CA GLU A 42 -9.92 16.27 2.86
C GLU A 42 -11.17 16.64 2.07
N LYS A 43 -11.49 17.93 1.92
CA LYS A 43 -12.58 18.37 1.02
C LYS A 43 -12.28 18.00 -0.44
N LEU A 44 -11.01 18.06 -0.86
CA LEU A 44 -10.61 17.62 -2.20
C LEU A 44 -10.77 16.11 -2.37
N MET A 45 -10.36 15.31 -1.38
CA MET A 45 -10.57 13.85 -1.39
C MET A 45 -12.05 13.50 -1.44
N ILE A 46 -12.86 14.16 -0.61
CA ILE A 46 -14.30 13.93 -0.52
C ILE A 46 -15.02 14.32 -1.82
N SER A 47 -14.74 15.52 -2.34
CA SER A 47 -15.34 15.98 -3.60
C SER A 47 -14.95 15.10 -4.78
N LEU A 48 -13.72 14.58 -4.83
CA LEU A 48 -13.30 13.62 -5.84
C LEU A 48 -14.04 12.28 -5.71
N ALA A 49 -14.25 11.79 -4.48
CA ALA A 49 -15.01 10.57 -4.22
C ALA A 49 -16.51 10.71 -4.57
N GLN A 50 -17.09 11.90 -4.43
CA GLN A 50 -18.50 12.19 -4.78
C GLN A 50 -18.75 12.37 -6.29
N LYS A 51 -17.70 12.57 -7.11
CA LYS A 51 -17.86 12.65 -8.58
C LYS A 51 -18.39 11.32 -9.16
N GLY A 52 -19.26 11.41 -10.16
CA GLY A 52 -19.62 10.25 -10.99
C GLY A 52 -18.40 9.66 -11.71
N TYR A 53 -18.53 8.46 -12.30
CA TYR A 53 -17.40 7.76 -12.93
C TYR A 53 -16.69 8.59 -14.01
N ILE A 54 -17.43 9.36 -14.81
CA ILE A 54 -16.85 10.26 -15.83
C ILE A 54 -16.03 11.36 -15.16
N GLY A 55 -16.56 11.99 -14.10
CA GLY A 55 -15.84 13.01 -13.35
C GLY A 55 -14.56 12.49 -12.67
N LYS A 56 -14.60 11.26 -12.15
CA LYS A 56 -13.42 10.57 -11.61
C LYS A 56 -12.38 10.26 -12.70
N ALA A 57 -12.83 9.81 -13.87
CA ALA A 57 -11.98 9.54 -15.02
C ALA A 57 -11.29 10.81 -15.54
N MET A 58 -12.03 11.92 -15.68
CA MET A 58 -11.48 13.21 -16.09
C MET A 58 -10.44 13.77 -15.11
N ALA A 59 -10.64 13.55 -13.80
CA ALA A 59 -9.69 13.99 -12.78
C ALA A 59 -8.40 13.17 -12.73
N ARG A 60 -8.38 11.97 -13.33
CA ARG A 60 -7.24 11.04 -13.32
C ARG A 60 -7.02 10.43 -14.71
N PRO A 61 -6.63 11.25 -15.72
CA PRO A 61 -6.43 10.78 -17.09
C PRO A 61 -5.33 9.71 -17.19
N ASP A 62 -4.36 9.74 -16.27
CA ASP A 62 -3.32 8.73 -16.11
C ASP A 62 -3.92 7.34 -15.85
N LEU A 63 -4.90 7.24 -14.94
CA LEU A 63 -5.56 5.98 -14.62
C LEU A 63 -6.46 5.50 -15.77
N VAL A 64 -7.09 6.41 -16.51
CA VAL A 64 -7.88 6.06 -17.70
C VAL A 64 -7.01 5.38 -18.75
N LYS A 65 -5.82 5.91 -19.01
CA LYS A 65 -4.85 5.32 -19.95
C LYS A 65 -4.45 3.90 -19.51
N GLN A 66 -4.25 3.69 -18.21
CA GLN A 66 -3.99 2.35 -17.66
C GLN A 66 -5.17 1.39 -17.84
N VAL A 67 -6.41 1.86 -17.65
CA VAL A 67 -7.62 1.06 -17.86
C VAL A 67 -7.77 0.63 -19.32
N ILE A 68 -7.59 1.55 -20.27
CA ILE A 68 -7.65 1.24 -21.71
C ILE A 68 -6.62 0.17 -22.09
N ASN A 69 -5.39 0.32 -21.60
CA ASN A 69 -4.34 -0.67 -21.83
C ASN A 69 -4.73 -2.03 -21.21
N LYS A 70 -5.29 -2.05 -20.00
CA LYS A 70 -5.74 -3.28 -19.35
C LYS A 70 -6.87 -3.97 -20.13
N ILE A 71 -7.81 -3.21 -20.71
CA ILE A 71 -8.89 -3.76 -21.57
C ILE A 71 -8.32 -4.52 -22.77
N LYS A 72 -7.29 -3.97 -23.42
CA LYS A 72 -6.66 -4.61 -24.59
C LYS A 72 -6.00 -5.95 -24.24
N VAL A 73 -5.47 -6.07 -23.02
CA VAL A 73 -4.67 -7.23 -22.58
C VAL A 73 -5.55 -8.30 -21.90
N ASP A 74 -6.33 -7.88 -20.91
CA ASP A 74 -7.11 -8.79 -20.06
C ASP A 74 -8.58 -8.91 -20.53
N GLY A 75 -9.04 -8.03 -21.42
CA GLY A 75 -10.43 -7.95 -21.86
C GLY A 75 -11.29 -7.03 -20.98
N LEU A 76 -12.50 -6.74 -21.48
CA LEU A 76 -13.43 -5.79 -20.86
C LEU A 76 -13.90 -6.24 -19.47
N VAL A 77 -14.32 -7.51 -19.34
CA VAL A 77 -14.93 -8.04 -18.12
C VAL A 77 -13.95 -8.03 -16.95
N ASP A 78 -12.73 -8.52 -17.15
CA ASP A 78 -11.74 -8.61 -16.06
C ASP A 78 -11.15 -7.24 -15.70
N THR A 79 -11.03 -6.34 -16.68
CA THR A 79 -10.68 -4.95 -16.40
C THR A 79 -11.76 -4.26 -15.57
N TYR A 80 -13.03 -4.43 -15.95
CA TYR A 80 -14.16 -3.87 -15.20
C TYR A 80 -14.15 -4.35 -13.74
N LYS A 81 -13.98 -5.66 -13.51
CA LYS A 81 -13.89 -6.22 -12.14
C LYS A 81 -12.76 -5.59 -11.33
N ALA A 82 -11.57 -5.46 -11.92
CA ALA A 82 -10.40 -4.89 -11.24
C ALA A 82 -10.60 -3.40 -10.88
N VAL A 83 -11.15 -2.61 -11.81
CA VAL A 83 -11.46 -1.20 -11.58
C VAL A 83 -12.52 -1.05 -10.50
N MET A 84 -13.61 -1.81 -10.59
CA MET A 84 -14.68 -1.75 -9.61
C MET A 84 -14.22 -2.20 -8.22
N SER A 85 -13.36 -3.22 -8.13
CA SER A 85 -12.76 -3.64 -6.85
C SER A 85 -11.93 -2.51 -6.22
N ARG A 86 -11.10 -1.81 -7.01
CA ARG A 86 -10.28 -0.69 -6.51
C ARG A 86 -11.12 0.52 -6.09
N LEU A 87 -12.19 0.83 -6.82
CA LEU A 87 -13.10 1.92 -6.45
C LEU A 87 -13.91 1.60 -5.19
N ASP A 88 -14.22 0.33 -4.97
CA ASP A 88 -15.00 -0.14 -3.82
C ASP A 88 -14.20 -0.16 -2.51
N THR A 89 -12.87 -0.10 -2.56
CA THR A 89 -12.02 -0.06 -1.38
C THR A 89 -12.19 1.27 -0.62
N PRO A 90 -12.49 1.24 0.69
CA PRO A 90 -12.57 2.46 1.50
C PRO A 90 -11.19 3.10 1.70
N VAL A 91 -11.19 4.40 1.95
CA VAL A 91 -10.01 5.18 2.33
C VAL A 91 -10.22 5.78 3.72
N THR A 92 -9.13 5.99 4.44
CA THR A 92 -9.14 6.64 5.75
C THR A 92 -9.02 8.15 5.59
N LEU A 93 -9.58 8.90 6.53
CA LEU A 93 -9.39 10.34 6.64
C LEU A 93 -8.45 10.68 7.80
N GLY A 94 -7.89 11.89 7.77
CA GLY A 94 -6.92 12.36 8.76
C GLY A 94 -5.50 11.88 8.54
N TYR A 95 -4.55 12.72 8.91
CA TYR A 95 -3.12 12.44 8.80
C TYR A 95 -2.28 13.18 9.85
N SER A 96 -2.90 13.78 10.86
CA SER A 96 -2.24 14.55 11.92
C SER A 96 -3.02 14.40 13.22
N SER A 97 -2.38 13.81 14.23
CA SER A 97 -3.02 13.49 15.50
C SER A 97 -2.04 13.59 16.67
N ALA A 98 -2.55 13.62 17.89
CA ALA A 98 -1.78 13.63 19.12
C ALA A 98 -2.47 12.79 20.18
N GLY A 99 -1.68 12.16 21.04
CA GLY A 99 -2.18 11.25 22.06
C GLY A 99 -1.08 10.61 22.89
N VAL A 100 -1.37 9.44 23.44
CA VAL A 100 -0.45 8.71 24.34
C VAL A 100 -0.04 7.37 23.76
N ILE A 101 1.21 6.96 24.00
CA ILE A 101 1.69 5.62 23.65
C ILE A 101 0.96 4.61 24.52
N ARG A 102 0.24 3.68 23.89
CA ARG A 102 -0.47 2.60 24.57
C ARG A 102 0.25 1.27 24.49
N GLU A 103 0.78 0.95 23.31
CA GLU A 103 1.65 -0.21 23.07
C GLU A 103 2.89 0.27 22.29
N MET A 104 4.05 -0.33 22.53
CA MET A 104 5.26 -0.03 21.75
C MET A 104 6.06 -1.29 21.46
N SER A 105 6.67 -1.33 20.28
CA SER A 105 7.71 -2.32 19.97
C SER A 105 9.03 -1.88 20.59
N ASP A 106 10.06 -2.71 20.46
CA ASP A 106 11.42 -2.23 20.65
C ASP A 106 11.72 -1.14 19.61
N LEU A 107 12.15 0.03 20.07
CA LEU A 107 12.43 1.21 19.25
C LEU A 107 13.91 1.57 19.40
N GLN A 108 14.69 1.27 18.38
CA GLN A 108 16.09 1.68 18.34
C GLN A 108 16.18 3.18 18.06
N GLY A 109 17.08 3.91 18.73
CA GLY A 109 17.34 5.32 18.40
C GLY A 109 17.87 6.12 19.59
N PRO A 110 18.24 7.39 19.37
CA PRO A 110 18.79 8.24 20.42
C PRO A 110 17.73 8.71 21.43
N ILE A 111 16.44 8.72 21.04
CA ILE A 111 15.33 9.13 21.90
C ILE A 111 14.69 7.87 22.50
N SER A 112 14.67 7.79 23.83
CA SER A 112 13.96 6.74 24.56
C SER A 112 12.47 7.09 24.70
N TYR A 113 11.62 6.12 24.41
CA TYR A 113 10.17 6.22 24.56
C TYR A 113 9.68 5.20 25.59
N VAL A 114 8.62 5.53 26.31
CA VAL A 114 7.93 4.62 27.24
C VAL A 114 6.42 4.65 27.02
N ILE A 115 5.75 3.58 27.42
CA ILE A 115 4.27 3.55 27.46
C ILE A 115 3.78 4.70 28.36
N GLY A 116 2.77 5.44 27.88
CA GLY A 116 2.25 6.64 28.53
C GLY A 116 2.85 7.95 28.02
N ASP A 117 3.96 7.93 27.27
CA ASP A 117 4.52 9.14 26.67
C ASP A 117 3.51 9.86 25.77
N ARG A 118 3.51 11.19 25.86
CA ARG A 118 2.71 12.08 25.03
C ARG A 118 3.39 12.28 23.69
N ILE A 119 2.75 11.90 22.59
CA ILE A 119 3.33 12.00 21.25
C ILE A 119 2.39 12.66 20.24
N ALA A 120 2.99 13.37 19.29
CA ALA A 120 2.32 13.92 18.12
C ALA A 120 2.73 13.11 16.89
N CYS A 121 1.76 12.80 16.03
CA CYS A 121 1.89 11.86 14.94
C CYS A 121 1.47 12.52 13.62
N PHE A 122 2.15 12.13 12.54
CA PHE A 122 1.81 12.54 11.19
C PHE A 122 1.87 11.34 10.25
N GLY A 123 1.08 11.34 9.18
CA GLY A 123 1.24 10.41 8.08
C GLY A 123 -0.08 9.87 7.57
N ASP A 124 -0.22 9.85 6.25
CA ASP A 124 -1.37 9.25 5.56
C ASP A 124 -1.43 7.74 5.86
N GLY A 125 -2.58 7.26 6.30
CA GLY A 125 -2.76 5.87 6.75
C GLY A 125 -2.13 5.53 8.11
N PHE A 126 -1.45 6.48 8.78
CA PHE A 126 -0.89 6.31 10.13
C PHE A 126 -1.62 7.15 11.17
N ALA A 127 -1.63 8.47 11.01
CA ALA A 127 -2.25 9.42 11.94
C ALA A 127 -3.71 9.74 11.55
N THR A 128 -4.50 8.68 11.32
CA THR A 128 -5.89 8.79 10.84
C THR A 128 -6.85 9.25 11.92
N HIS A 129 -8.06 9.66 11.52
CA HIS A 129 -9.17 9.97 12.42
C HIS A 129 -9.77 8.69 13.03
N SER A 130 -9.07 8.14 14.01
CA SER A 130 -9.39 6.89 14.71
C SER A 130 -8.99 6.97 16.18
N GLU A 131 -9.70 6.23 17.03
CA GLU A 131 -9.39 6.18 18.46
C GLU A 131 -8.01 5.56 18.74
N LEU A 132 -7.61 4.59 17.93
CA LEU A 132 -6.27 4.00 17.97
C LEU A 132 -5.62 4.06 16.60
N SER A 133 -4.30 4.18 16.58
CA SER A 133 -3.53 4.20 15.34
C SER A 133 -2.17 3.55 15.53
N PHE A 134 -1.79 2.64 14.63
CA PHE A 134 -0.39 2.25 14.55
C PHE A 134 0.41 3.34 13.83
N VAL A 135 1.52 3.79 14.44
CA VAL A 135 2.39 4.81 13.88
C VAL A 135 3.85 4.33 13.89
N PRO A 136 4.54 4.29 12.74
CA PRO A 136 5.97 3.96 12.67
C PRO A 136 6.86 5.00 13.35
N LYS A 137 8.04 4.57 13.81
CA LYS A 137 9.00 5.38 14.60
C LYS A 137 9.25 6.80 14.06
N ASN A 138 9.49 6.94 12.75
CA ASN A 138 9.85 8.23 12.16
C ASN A 138 8.64 9.14 11.87
N MET A 139 7.44 8.67 12.21
CA MET A 139 6.17 9.34 11.95
C MET A 139 5.52 9.89 13.23
N PHE A 140 6.24 9.88 14.36
CA PHE A 140 5.85 10.53 15.61
C PHE A 140 7.02 11.19 16.33
N VAL A 141 6.70 12.13 17.23
CA VAL A 141 7.64 12.87 18.10
C VAL A 141 7.05 13.08 19.49
N LYS A 142 7.88 13.28 20.53
CA LYS A 142 7.40 13.65 21.86
C LYS A 142 6.76 15.04 21.87
N ILE A 143 5.70 15.20 22.65
CA ILE A 143 5.08 16.49 22.93
C ILE A 143 5.82 17.14 24.11
N PRO A 144 6.29 18.40 23.98
CA PRO A 144 6.83 19.14 25.12
C PRO A 144 5.82 19.29 26.26
N ASP A 145 6.29 19.33 27.51
CA ASP A 145 5.42 19.31 28.70
C ASP A 145 4.35 20.41 28.68
N ASN A 146 4.70 21.59 28.20
CA ASN A 146 3.85 22.78 28.15
C ASN A 146 2.99 22.91 26.87
N VAL A 147 2.98 21.91 25.99
CA VAL A 147 2.15 21.91 24.76
C VAL A 147 1.01 20.93 24.94
N PHE A 148 -0.25 21.33 24.68
CA PHE A 148 -1.43 20.48 24.86
C PHE A 148 -1.69 19.54 23.66
N PHE A 149 -2.54 18.52 23.83
CA PHE A 149 -2.87 17.59 22.73
C PHE A 149 -3.55 18.29 21.54
N GLU A 150 -4.44 19.25 21.81
CA GLU A 150 -5.09 20.07 20.77
C GLU A 150 -4.07 20.80 19.90
N GLU A 151 -3.04 21.36 20.54
CA GLU A 151 -1.95 22.08 19.88
C GLU A 151 -1.04 21.12 19.10
N ALA A 152 -0.66 20.02 19.73
CA ALA A 152 0.18 19.00 19.12
C ALA A 152 -0.49 18.33 17.91
N ALA A 153 -1.83 18.29 17.83
CA ALA A 153 -2.53 17.78 16.65
C ALA A 153 -2.25 18.59 15.37
N PHE A 154 -1.72 19.83 15.47
CA PHE A 154 -1.29 20.64 14.32
C PHE A 154 0.06 20.21 13.73
N VAL A 155 0.77 19.24 14.33
CA VAL A 155 2.15 18.90 13.99
C VAL A 155 2.37 18.64 12.49
N GLY A 156 1.44 17.94 11.84
CA GLY A 156 1.51 17.67 10.40
C GLY A 156 1.44 18.93 9.55
N LEU A 157 0.43 19.78 9.79
CA LEU A 157 0.22 21.01 9.02
C LEU A 157 1.30 22.06 9.31
N GLY A 158 1.71 22.16 10.58
CA GLY A 158 2.84 22.98 10.98
C GLY A 158 4.14 22.58 10.27
N SER A 159 4.40 21.27 10.20
CA SER A 159 5.58 20.73 9.49
C SER A 159 5.53 20.98 7.98
N ILE A 160 4.34 20.93 7.36
CA ILE A 160 4.16 21.28 5.94
C ILE A 160 4.53 22.73 5.68
N ALA A 161 4.00 23.65 6.50
CA ALA A 161 4.30 25.08 6.39
C ALA A 161 5.79 25.38 6.66
N LEU A 162 6.38 24.73 7.67
CA LEU A 162 7.79 24.89 8.00
C LEU A 162 8.71 24.40 6.89
N ASN A 163 8.39 23.26 6.27
CA ASN A 163 9.17 22.74 5.16
C ASN A 163 9.06 23.66 3.93
N ALA A 164 7.88 24.23 3.66
CA ALA A 164 7.73 25.23 2.60
C ALA A 164 8.68 26.42 2.80
N ILE A 165 8.75 26.99 4.02
CA ILE A 165 9.68 28.07 4.37
C ILE A 165 11.14 27.65 4.14
N ARG A 166 11.51 26.42 4.52
CA ARG A 166 12.89 25.91 4.39
C ARG A 166 13.32 25.78 2.93
N VAL A 167 12.48 25.19 2.07
CA VAL A 167 12.84 25.01 0.66
C VAL A 167 12.84 26.33 -0.13
N THR A 168 12.19 27.38 0.40
CA THR A 168 12.32 28.74 -0.14
C THR A 168 13.74 29.29 0.05
N ASN A 169 14.57 28.72 0.94
CA ASN A 169 15.95 29.15 1.21
C ASN A 169 16.06 30.64 1.55
N LEU A 170 15.26 31.08 2.54
CA LEU A 170 15.21 32.46 3.00
C LEU A 170 16.40 32.84 3.87
N THR A 171 16.69 34.14 3.91
CA THR A 171 17.65 34.74 4.86
C THR A 171 16.97 35.80 5.73
N PHE A 172 17.61 36.14 6.86
CA PHE A 172 17.05 37.08 7.84
C PHE A 172 16.77 38.45 7.22
N GLY A 173 15.61 39.03 7.52
CA GLY A 173 15.21 40.37 7.05
C GLY A 173 14.52 40.43 5.69
N GLU A 174 14.43 39.31 4.95
CA GLU A 174 13.78 39.27 3.63
C GLU A 174 12.28 39.61 3.69
N LYS A 175 11.77 40.21 2.60
CA LYS A 175 10.36 40.59 2.41
C LYS A 175 9.62 39.49 1.65
N VAL A 176 8.74 38.77 2.36
CA VAL A 176 8.08 37.56 1.86
C VAL A 176 6.58 37.78 1.73
N VAL A 177 6.02 37.38 0.60
CA VAL A 177 4.57 37.38 0.35
C VAL A 177 3.99 36.00 0.58
N VAL A 178 2.93 35.89 1.38
CA VAL A 178 2.15 34.66 1.59
C VAL A 178 0.82 34.79 0.87
N VAL A 179 0.60 33.95 -0.14
CA VAL A 179 -0.63 33.93 -0.94
C VAL A 179 -1.56 32.84 -0.43
N GLY A 180 -2.72 33.24 0.09
CA GLY A 180 -3.69 32.36 0.74
C GLY A 180 -3.43 32.25 2.23
N LEU A 181 -4.27 32.90 3.03
CA LEU A 181 -4.20 32.99 4.49
C LEU A 181 -5.21 32.05 5.18
N GLY A 182 -5.45 30.88 4.57
CA GLY A 182 -6.07 29.74 5.25
C GLY A 182 -5.16 29.19 6.36
N LEU A 183 -5.47 28.01 6.89
CA LEU A 183 -4.77 27.48 8.07
C LEU A 183 -3.24 27.40 7.89
N LEU A 184 -2.76 26.83 6.77
CA LEU A 184 -1.33 26.79 6.45
C LEU A 184 -0.73 28.20 6.27
N GLY A 185 -1.48 29.12 5.67
CA GLY A 185 -1.06 30.51 5.51
C GLY A 185 -0.87 31.22 6.84
N GLN A 186 -1.79 31.08 7.79
CA GLN A 186 -1.69 31.66 9.13
C GLN A 186 -0.49 31.09 9.90
N LEU A 187 -0.25 29.77 9.81
CA LEU A 187 0.93 29.12 10.39
C LEU A 187 2.23 29.65 9.75
N THR A 188 2.22 29.82 8.42
CA THR A 188 3.37 30.33 7.66
C THR A 188 3.71 31.76 8.05
N VAL A 189 2.71 32.64 8.21
CA VAL A 189 2.90 34.02 8.68
C VAL A 189 3.64 34.04 10.02
N GLN A 190 3.14 33.30 11.02
CA GLN A 190 3.75 33.23 12.35
C GLN A 190 5.21 32.74 12.29
N MET A 191 5.46 31.68 11.53
CA MET A 191 6.80 31.10 11.41
C MET A 191 7.77 32.01 10.65
N LEU A 192 7.33 32.71 9.60
CA LEU A 192 8.15 33.72 8.92
C LEU A 192 8.48 34.90 9.83
N LYS A 193 7.54 35.33 10.68
CA LYS A 193 7.82 36.35 11.71
C LYS A 193 8.82 35.86 12.74
N ALA A 194 8.70 34.62 13.21
CA ALA A 194 9.68 34.00 14.11
C ALA A 194 11.06 33.82 13.45
N PHE A 195 11.11 33.63 12.13
CA PHE A 195 12.34 33.54 11.33
C PHE A 195 13.03 34.92 11.14
N GLY A 196 12.30 36.02 11.37
CA GLY A 196 12.83 37.38 11.21
C GLY A 196 12.54 38.02 9.85
N CYS A 197 11.57 37.48 9.08
CA CYS A 197 11.15 38.09 7.82
C CYS A 197 10.13 39.22 8.03
N GLN A 198 10.02 40.09 7.02
CA GLN A 198 8.90 41.01 6.86
C GLN A 198 7.83 40.34 5.99
N VAL A 199 6.60 40.24 6.49
CA VAL A 199 5.58 39.38 5.88
C VAL A 199 4.43 40.20 5.34
N LEU A 200 4.07 39.96 4.09
CA LEU A 200 2.87 40.48 3.46
C LEU A 200 1.90 39.33 3.18
N GLY A 201 0.66 39.42 3.67
CA GLY A 201 -0.38 38.42 3.43
C GLY A 201 -1.39 38.86 2.36
N VAL A 202 -1.77 37.94 1.48
CA VAL A 202 -2.82 38.17 0.46
C VAL A 202 -3.91 37.10 0.60
N ASP A 203 -5.18 37.52 0.76
CA ASP A 203 -6.34 36.63 0.79
C ASP A 203 -7.61 37.37 0.35
N ILE A 204 -8.66 36.62 0.03
CA ILE A 204 -10.00 37.11 -0.32
C ILE A 204 -10.86 37.41 0.91
N SER A 205 -10.42 37.03 2.10
CA SER A 205 -11.20 37.14 3.34
C SER A 205 -10.61 38.17 4.29
N GLU A 206 -11.36 39.26 4.53
CA GLU A 206 -11.10 40.27 5.57
C GLU A 206 -10.81 39.64 6.94
N ALA A 207 -11.60 38.63 7.34
CA ALA A 207 -11.42 37.94 8.61
C ALA A 207 -10.04 37.26 8.73
N LYS A 208 -9.57 36.61 7.65
CA LYS A 208 -8.24 35.97 7.62
C LYS A 208 -7.12 37.00 7.58
N LEU A 209 -7.31 38.13 6.90
CA LEU A 209 -6.34 39.23 6.88
C LEU A 209 -6.18 39.85 8.26
N LYS A 210 -7.29 40.11 8.96
CA LYS A 210 -7.27 40.59 10.35
C LYS A 210 -6.48 39.64 11.25
N MET A 211 -6.74 38.34 11.14
CA MET A 211 -6.02 37.32 11.89
C MET A 211 -4.51 37.31 11.56
N ALA A 212 -4.14 37.43 10.28
CA ALA A 212 -2.73 37.48 9.89
C ALA A 212 -2.00 38.71 10.44
N ARG A 213 -2.67 39.88 10.52
CA ARG A 213 -2.13 41.08 11.19
C ARG A 213 -1.90 40.83 12.67
N GLU A 214 -2.84 40.20 13.37
CA GLU A 214 -2.70 39.83 14.78
C GLU A 214 -1.51 38.87 15.01
N PHE A 215 -1.24 38.00 14.04
CA PHE A 215 -0.09 37.09 14.04
C PHE A 215 1.22 37.72 13.53
N GLY A 216 1.22 39.02 13.24
CA GLY A 216 2.42 39.81 12.97
C GLY A 216 2.71 40.07 11.49
N ALA A 217 1.80 39.76 10.56
CA ALA A 217 1.94 40.23 9.18
C ALA A 217 2.08 41.75 9.14
N ASN A 218 3.12 42.23 8.44
CA ASN A 218 3.44 43.65 8.33
C ASN A 218 2.44 44.40 7.44
N LEU A 219 1.97 43.73 6.39
CA LEU A 219 0.96 44.25 5.47
C LEU A 219 0.00 43.12 5.09
N CYS A 220 -1.28 43.45 4.91
CA CYS A 220 -2.30 42.50 4.46
C CYS A 220 -3.17 43.14 3.40
N LEU A 221 -3.34 42.46 2.27
CA LEU A 221 -4.09 42.94 1.10
C LEU A 221 -5.30 42.05 0.85
N LEU A 222 -6.47 42.69 0.77
CA LEU A 222 -7.70 42.06 0.29
C LEU A 222 -7.63 42.01 -1.23
N SER A 223 -7.46 40.81 -1.78
CA SER A 223 -7.43 40.63 -3.22
C SER A 223 -7.94 39.25 -3.59
N ASP A 224 -8.86 39.22 -4.54
CA ASP A 224 -9.07 38.03 -5.34
C ASP A 224 -7.92 37.97 -6.34
N VAL A 225 -7.13 36.91 -6.27
CA VAL A 225 -6.06 36.60 -7.23
C VAL A 225 -6.61 36.59 -8.67
N ARG A 226 -7.94 36.54 -8.86
CA ARG A 226 -8.64 36.66 -10.14
C ARG A 226 -8.95 38.09 -10.62
N GLY A 227 -8.89 39.09 -9.76
CA GLY A 227 -9.18 40.50 -10.06
C GLY A 227 -7.98 41.24 -10.68
N PRO A 228 -8.10 42.57 -10.92
CA PRO A 228 -7.01 43.38 -11.46
C PRO A 228 -5.78 43.33 -10.55
N MET A 229 -4.63 42.92 -11.10
CA MET A 229 -3.40 42.70 -10.33
C MET A 229 -2.66 44.00 -9.99
N SER A 230 -3.04 45.11 -10.64
CA SER A 230 -2.40 46.43 -10.49
C SER A 230 -2.30 46.87 -9.04
N ASP A 231 -3.34 46.66 -8.24
CA ASP A 231 -3.40 47.14 -6.86
C ASP A 231 -2.48 46.33 -5.94
N VAL A 232 -2.42 45.01 -6.15
CA VAL A 232 -1.53 44.11 -5.41
C VAL A 232 -0.07 44.41 -5.76
N VAL A 233 0.22 44.60 -7.05
CA VAL A 233 1.57 44.90 -7.54
C VAL A 233 2.04 46.26 -7.00
N ASN A 234 1.19 47.28 -7.02
CA ASN A 234 1.52 48.61 -6.50
C ASN A 234 1.79 48.55 -4.99
N ALA A 235 0.90 47.92 -4.22
CA ALA A 235 1.09 47.78 -2.78
C ALA A 235 2.37 46.99 -2.42
N ILE A 236 2.73 45.99 -3.22
CA ILE A 236 3.99 45.25 -3.02
C ILE A 236 5.19 46.11 -3.40
N LYS A 237 5.12 46.90 -4.47
CA LYS A 237 6.18 47.86 -4.79
C LYS A 237 6.36 48.85 -3.64
N ASP A 238 5.30 49.40 -3.07
CA ASP A 238 5.39 50.31 -1.93
C ASP A 238 6.01 49.63 -0.70
N PHE A 239 5.55 48.42 -0.37
CA PHE A 239 6.10 47.62 0.74
C PHE A 239 7.58 47.25 0.54
N THR A 240 7.98 47.03 -0.71
CA THR A 240 9.32 46.55 -1.04
C THR A 240 10.32 47.68 -1.33
N GLY A 241 9.85 48.90 -1.60
CA GLY A 241 10.69 50.00 -2.07
C GLY A 241 10.92 49.99 -3.59
N GLY A 242 9.94 49.50 -4.34
CA GLY A 242 9.92 49.46 -5.82
C GLY A 242 10.54 48.21 -6.43
N ILE A 243 11.20 47.37 -5.65
CA ILE A 243 12.01 46.24 -6.15
C ILE A 243 11.21 44.94 -6.39
N GLY A 244 10.11 44.71 -5.66
CA GLY A 244 9.37 43.44 -5.65
C GLY A 244 9.77 42.50 -4.50
N ALA A 245 9.00 41.43 -4.28
CA ALA A 245 9.17 40.52 -3.15
C ALA A 245 10.40 39.61 -3.31
N ASP A 246 11.16 39.40 -2.22
CA ASP A 246 12.31 38.47 -2.18
C ASP A 246 11.89 37.02 -2.40
N ALA A 247 10.70 36.68 -1.88
CA ALA A 247 10.08 35.41 -2.07
C ALA A 247 8.55 35.48 -2.00
N VAL A 248 7.90 34.52 -2.67
CA VAL A 248 6.45 34.31 -2.62
C VAL A 248 6.17 32.86 -2.24
N ILE A 249 5.40 32.64 -1.17
CA ILE A 249 4.98 31.32 -0.73
C ILE A 249 3.48 31.17 -1.00
N ILE A 250 3.13 30.27 -1.91
CA ILE A 250 1.75 30.01 -2.32
C ILE A 250 1.17 28.89 -1.43
N MET A 251 0.22 29.27 -0.58
CA MET A 251 -0.53 28.40 0.34
C MET A 251 -2.00 28.24 -0.07
N ALA A 252 -2.47 29.03 -1.04
CA ALA A 252 -3.82 28.92 -1.60
C ALA A 252 -4.04 27.59 -2.33
N GLY A 253 -5.25 27.04 -2.23
CA GLY A 253 -5.70 25.92 -3.07
C GLY A 253 -6.62 26.42 -4.17
N SER A 254 -6.30 26.17 -5.44
CA SER A 254 -7.09 26.55 -6.61
C SER A 254 -6.81 25.62 -7.79
N GLN A 255 -7.73 25.54 -8.75
CA GLN A 255 -7.46 24.89 -10.06
C GLN A 255 -6.92 25.89 -11.10
N ASP A 256 -6.83 27.17 -10.72
CA ASP A 256 -6.40 28.28 -11.57
C ASP A 256 -4.86 28.45 -11.54
N ASN A 257 -4.29 28.99 -12.61
CA ASN A 257 -2.89 29.34 -12.77
C ASN A 257 -2.54 30.74 -12.21
N LYS A 258 -3.53 31.59 -11.96
CA LYS A 258 -3.30 32.96 -11.48
C LYS A 258 -2.43 33.10 -10.22
N PRO A 259 -2.42 32.17 -9.24
CA PRO A 259 -1.49 32.26 -8.12
C PRO A 259 -0.01 32.27 -8.53
N ILE A 260 0.39 31.47 -9.54
CA ILE A 260 1.77 31.45 -10.02
C ILE A 260 2.08 32.67 -10.90
N GLU A 261 1.10 33.15 -11.67
CA GLU A 261 1.21 34.39 -12.46
C GLU A 261 1.40 35.61 -11.55
N MET A 262 0.58 35.73 -10.50
CA MET A 262 0.73 36.76 -9.48
C MET A 262 2.08 36.68 -8.78
N ALA A 263 2.50 35.49 -8.39
CA ALA A 263 3.81 35.30 -7.78
C ALA A 263 4.94 35.77 -8.71
N ALA A 264 4.84 35.51 -10.02
CA ALA A 264 5.83 35.95 -10.99
C ALA A 264 5.85 37.49 -11.16
N GLU A 265 4.68 38.11 -11.20
CA GLU A 265 4.56 39.56 -11.39
C GLU A 265 5.08 40.35 -10.19
N ILE A 266 4.79 39.89 -8.97
CA ILE A 266 5.12 40.60 -7.72
C ILE A 266 6.54 40.33 -7.22
N SER A 267 7.20 39.28 -7.73
CA SER A 267 8.57 38.95 -7.37
C SER A 267 9.57 39.96 -7.95
N ARG A 268 10.65 40.22 -7.22
CA ARG A 268 11.82 40.92 -7.77
C ARG A 268 12.60 40.05 -8.74
N ASP A 269 13.57 40.63 -9.43
CA ASP A 269 14.57 39.89 -10.19
C ASP A 269 15.31 38.90 -9.27
N GLN A 270 15.48 37.67 -9.75
CA GLN A 270 15.97 36.49 -9.03
C GLN A 270 15.15 36.10 -7.79
N GLY A 271 13.87 36.50 -7.74
CA GLY A 271 12.94 36.10 -6.69
C GLY A 271 12.66 34.60 -6.65
N ARG A 272 12.31 34.10 -5.46
CA ARG A 272 12.04 32.66 -5.21
C ARG A 272 10.56 32.43 -4.94
N ILE A 273 9.96 31.47 -5.64
CA ILE A 273 8.56 31.12 -5.50
C ILE A 273 8.46 29.69 -4.98
N THR A 274 7.71 29.48 -3.90
CA THR A 274 7.43 28.15 -3.36
C THR A 274 5.95 27.83 -3.46
N ALA A 275 5.62 26.79 -4.23
CA ALA A 275 4.27 26.26 -4.34
C ALA A 275 4.07 25.15 -3.31
N CYS A 276 3.24 25.40 -2.29
CA CYS A 276 2.85 24.40 -1.28
C CYS A 276 1.36 24.05 -1.37
N GLY A 277 0.52 25.04 -1.67
CA GLY A 277 -0.89 24.83 -1.96
C GLY A 277 -1.12 24.09 -3.27
N MET A 278 -2.27 23.44 -3.40
CA MET A 278 -2.67 22.73 -4.61
C MET A 278 -3.11 23.77 -5.67
N VAL A 279 -2.23 24.15 -6.59
CA VAL A 279 -2.47 25.14 -7.67
C VAL A 279 -2.03 24.60 -9.02
N SER A 280 -2.54 25.17 -10.13
CA SER A 280 -1.94 24.91 -11.45
C SER A 280 -0.54 25.53 -11.49
N LEU A 281 0.36 24.89 -12.25
CA LEU A 281 1.76 25.27 -12.38
C LEU A 281 2.16 25.43 -13.85
N ASP A 282 1.30 26.06 -14.64
CA ASP A 282 1.61 26.47 -16.01
C ASP A 282 2.52 27.72 -15.94
N VAL A 283 3.83 27.47 -15.79
CA VAL A 283 4.81 28.51 -15.48
C VAL A 283 4.82 29.60 -16.58
N PRO A 284 4.58 30.89 -16.22
CA PRO A 284 4.55 31.98 -17.18
C PRO A 284 5.97 32.32 -17.67
N ARG A 285 6.33 31.79 -18.83
CA ARG A 285 7.71 31.80 -19.35
C ARG A 285 8.29 33.21 -19.48
N GLN A 286 7.50 34.19 -19.88
CA GLN A 286 7.99 35.55 -20.15
C GLN A 286 8.54 36.21 -18.89
N GLU A 287 7.77 36.18 -17.80
CA GLU A 287 8.11 36.78 -16.51
C GLU A 287 9.27 36.03 -15.86
N PHE A 288 9.22 34.69 -15.89
CA PHE A 288 10.29 33.85 -15.35
C PHE A 288 11.61 34.05 -16.08
N PHE A 289 11.57 34.20 -17.42
CA PHE A 289 12.75 34.47 -18.22
C PHE A 289 13.30 35.87 -17.98
N LYS A 290 12.42 36.90 -17.98
CA LYS A 290 12.83 38.30 -17.79
C LYS A 290 13.49 38.54 -16.44
N LYS A 291 12.98 37.91 -15.38
CA LYS A 291 13.40 38.14 -14.00
C LYS A 291 14.29 37.03 -13.43
N GLU A 292 14.62 36.00 -14.21
CA GLU A 292 15.37 34.82 -13.74
C GLU A 292 14.76 34.18 -12.46
N LEU A 293 13.43 34.03 -12.43
CA LEU A 293 12.72 33.52 -11.25
C LEU A 293 12.97 32.02 -11.02
N LYS A 294 12.97 31.62 -9.76
CA LYS A 294 13.07 30.22 -9.34
C LYS A 294 11.74 29.76 -8.75
N VAL A 295 11.26 28.60 -9.17
CA VAL A 295 10.08 27.95 -8.57
C VAL A 295 10.45 26.59 -7.99
N VAL A 296 9.96 26.30 -6.79
CA VAL A 296 10.06 24.99 -6.14
C VAL A 296 8.68 24.52 -5.69
N VAL A 297 8.38 23.25 -5.89
CA VAL A 297 7.18 22.62 -5.34
C VAL A 297 7.56 21.96 -4.01
N SER A 298 6.95 22.42 -2.92
CA SER A 298 7.25 21.92 -1.58
C SER A 298 6.74 20.49 -1.40
N ARG A 299 7.63 19.57 -1.03
CA ARG A 299 7.27 18.18 -0.71
C ARG A 299 6.70 18.10 0.70
N ALA A 300 5.41 18.35 0.90
CA ALA A 300 4.71 18.19 2.18
C ALA A 300 5.59 18.55 3.40
N THR A 301 5.87 17.60 4.30
CA THR A 301 6.70 17.74 5.52
C THR A 301 8.21 17.61 5.29
N GLY A 302 8.67 17.47 4.05
CA GLY A 302 10.08 17.42 3.66
C GLY A 302 10.63 16.01 3.38
N PRO A 303 11.97 15.85 3.39
CA PRO A 303 12.64 14.57 3.26
C PRO A 303 12.06 13.48 4.18
N GLY A 304 11.95 12.26 3.67
CA GLY A 304 11.26 11.14 4.31
C GLY A 304 9.82 10.94 3.85
N LYS A 305 9.08 11.99 3.47
CA LYS A 305 7.77 11.79 2.86
C LYS A 305 7.91 11.12 1.49
N PHE A 306 7.08 10.10 1.24
CA PHE A 306 7.09 9.25 0.04
C PHE A 306 8.32 8.33 -0.06
N ASP A 307 9.05 8.13 1.04
CA ASP A 307 10.13 7.16 1.15
C ASP A 307 9.69 6.02 2.08
N PRO A 308 9.38 4.82 1.55
CA PRO A 308 8.94 3.69 2.37
C PRO A 308 9.96 3.22 3.40
N LEU A 309 11.27 3.41 3.17
CA LEU A 309 12.30 3.04 4.16
C LEU A 309 12.24 3.97 5.37
N TYR A 310 11.96 5.25 5.11
CA TYR A 310 11.77 6.23 6.17
C TYR A 310 10.41 6.06 6.87
N GLU A 311 9.31 6.08 6.11
CA GLU A 311 7.95 6.10 6.67
C GLU A 311 7.59 4.76 7.30
N ASN A 312 7.85 3.63 6.65
CA ASN A 312 7.37 2.32 7.12
C ASN A 312 8.38 1.58 7.98
N ARG A 313 9.69 1.70 7.66
CA ARG A 313 10.75 0.95 8.35
C ARG A 313 11.46 1.75 9.43
N GLY A 314 11.19 3.05 9.56
CA GLY A 314 11.83 3.89 10.58
C GLY A 314 13.34 4.07 10.37
N ILE A 315 13.83 3.89 9.13
CA ILE A 315 15.24 4.11 8.78
C ILE A 315 15.42 5.60 8.47
N ASP A 316 16.06 6.33 9.37
CA ASP A 316 16.29 7.77 9.24
C ASP A 316 17.47 8.07 8.27
N TYR A 317 17.49 9.28 7.73
CA TYR A 317 18.61 9.75 6.91
C TYR A 317 19.80 10.12 7.80
N PRO A 318 21.03 9.89 7.32
CA PRO A 318 22.23 10.39 7.95
C PRO A 318 22.15 11.89 8.26
N LEU A 319 22.15 12.23 9.55
CA LEU A 319 21.97 13.59 10.05
C LEU A 319 22.90 14.64 9.39
N PRO A 320 24.19 14.37 9.11
CA PRO A 320 25.08 15.33 8.46
C PRO A 320 24.67 15.73 7.03
N TYR A 321 23.92 14.87 6.33
CA TYR A 321 23.56 15.07 4.93
C TYR A 321 22.13 15.57 4.75
N VAL A 322 21.22 15.15 5.62
CA VAL A 322 19.82 15.58 5.60
C VAL A 322 19.46 16.08 6.99
N ARG A 323 19.64 17.37 7.26
CA ARG A 323 19.39 17.95 8.58
C ARG A 323 17.91 17.90 8.98
N TRP A 324 17.02 18.17 8.03
CA TRP A 324 15.59 18.38 8.25
C TRP A 324 14.76 17.32 7.55
N THR A 325 14.42 16.27 8.31
CA THR A 325 13.50 15.21 7.88
C THR A 325 12.09 15.50 8.37
N THR A 326 11.11 14.71 7.94
CA THR A 326 9.71 14.84 8.40
C THR A 326 9.61 14.87 9.92
N GLN A 327 10.23 13.93 10.63
CA GLN A 327 10.25 13.90 12.10
C GLN A 327 10.88 15.16 12.70
N ARG A 328 12.00 15.64 12.17
CA ARG A 328 12.69 16.83 12.72
C ARG A 328 11.98 18.14 12.39
N ASN A 329 11.19 18.18 11.32
CA ASN A 329 10.22 19.26 11.06
C ASN A 329 9.12 19.26 12.13
N MET A 330 8.61 18.08 12.50
CA MET A 330 7.61 17.92 13.56
C MET A 330 8.14 18.39 14.92
N GLU A 331 9.35 17.95 15.31
CA GLU A 331 10.02 18.40 16.53
C GLU A 331 10.17 19.92 16.56
N CYS A 332 10.73 20.50 15.49
CA CYS A 332 10.95 21.94 15.40
C CYS A 332 9.65 22.74 15.48
N PHE A 333 8.57 22.26 14.85
CA PHE A 333 7.27 22.91 14.94
C PHE A 333 6.74 22.90 16.38
N LEU A 334 6.81 21.77 17.08
CA LEU A 334 6.39 21.70 18.47
C LEU A 334 7.25 22.57 19.40
N SER A 335 8.55 22.71 19.13
CA SER A 335 9.41 23.67 19.86
C SER A 335 8.92 25.11 19.67
N LEU A 336 8.54 25.51 18.45
CA LEU A 336 8.01 26.86 18.21
C LEU A 336 6.68 27.12 18.93
N VAL A 337 5.84 26.09 19.08
CA VAL A 337 4.61 26.15 19.86
C VAL A 337 4.93 26.25 21.36
N ALA A 338 5.83 25.41 21.86
CA ALA A 338 6.30 25.43 23.25
C ALA A 338 6.89 26.79 23.65
N GLU A 339 7.64 27.42 22.74
CA GLU A 339 8.24 28.75 22.90
C GLU A 339 7.23 29.90 22.69
N GLN A 340 5.95 29.60 22.41
CA GLN A 340 4.90 30.59 22.15
C GLN A 340 5.17 31.50 20.93
N ARG A 341 6.08 31.07 20.04
CA ARG A 341 6.37 31.72 18.75
C ARG A 341 5.32 31.40 17.70
N VAL A 342 4.63 30.27 17.85
CA VAL A 342 3.44 29.89 17.10
C VAL A 342 2.29 29.66 18.08
N LYS A 343 1.21 30.42 17.94
CA LYS A 343 0.02 30.36 18.79
C LYS A 343 -1.14 29.73 18.02
N LEU A 344 -1.72 28.68 18.61
CA LEU A 344 -2.71 27.84 17.92
C LEU A 344 -4.15 28.06 18.41
N GLU A 345 -4.35 28.59 19.61
CA GLU A 345 -5.67 28.78 20.23
C GLU A 345 -6.66 29.50 19.29
N LYS A 346 -6.22 30.62 18.69
CA LYS A 346 -7.02 31.41 17.74
C LYS A 346 -7.21 30.76 16.36
N LEU A 347 -6.46 29.69 16.04
CA LEU A 347 -6.61 28.96 14.79
C LEU A 347 -7.69 27.88 14.86
N VAL A 348 -8.05 27.44 16.07
CA VAL A 348 -9.11 26.45 16.28
C VAL A 348 -10.47 27.16 16.23
N SER A 349 -11.22 26.87 15.17
CA SER A 349 -12.58 27.40 14.98
C SER A 349 -13.66 26.51 15.58
N HIS A 350 -13.48 25.19 15.54
CA HIS A 350 -14.47 24.21 15.98
C HIS A 350 -13.81 23.01 16.63
N ARG A 351 -14.54 22.41 17.57
CA ARG A 351 -14.22 21.15 18.24
C ARG A 351 -15.44 20.25 18.12
N PHE A 352 -15.24 19.02 17.68
CA PHE A 352 -16.27 17.99 17.63
C PHE A 352 -15.79 16.76 18.38
N LYS A 353 -16.67 16.11 19.13
CA LYS A 353 -16.39 14.75 19.59
C LYS A 353 -16.37 13.82 18.39
N LEU A 354 -15.64 12.70 18.47
CA LEU A 354 -15.60 11.71 17.38
C LEU A 354 -17.01 11.26 16.94
N ASP A 355 -17.96 11.15 17.87
CA ASP A 355 -19.36 10.79 17.58
C ASP A 355 -20.10 11.83 16.73
N GLU A 356 -19.64 13.07 16.77
CA GLU A 356 -20.19 14.20 16.01
C GLU A 356 -19.39 14.48 14.74
N ALA A 357 -18.37 13.66 14.43
CA ALA A 357 -17.46 13.90 13.30
C ALA A 357 -18.22 14.07 11.98
N LEU A 358 -19.23 13.22 11.70
CA LEU A 358 -20.02 13.32 10.47
C LEU A 358 -20.74 14.67 10.33
N ALA A 359 -21.30 15.20 11.41
CA ALA A 359 -21.91 16.53 11.42
C ALA A 359 -20.87 17.63 11.20
N GLY A 360 -19.66 17.47 11.76
CA GLY A 360 -18.52 18.35 11.50
C GLY A 360 -18.15 18.39 10.02
N TYR A 361 -18.07 17.23 9.34
CA TYR A 361 -17.80 17.19 7.90
C TYR A 361 -18.94 17.78 7.07
N GLU A 362 -20.20 17.57 7.47
CA GLU A 362 -21.34 18.21 6.81
C GLU A 362 -21.24 19.74 6.86
N MET A 363 -20.88 20.30 8.03
CA MET A 363 -20.63 21.74 8.18
C MET A 363 -19.51 22.22 7.25
N LEU A 364 -18.36 21.51 7.22
CA LEU A 364 -17.22 21.84 6.35
C LEU A 364 -17.55 21.82 4.85
N LEU A 365 -18.37 20.85 4.44
CA LEU A 365 -18.78 20.67 3.05
C LEU A 365 -19.83 21.70 2.63
N SER A 366 -20.80 21.99 3.50
CA SER A 366 -21.88 22.96 3.24
C SER A 366 -21.35 24.39 3.09
N GLY A 367 -20.28 24.74 3.79
CA GLY A 367 -19.69 26.08 3.75
C GLY A 367 -20.62 27.19 4.27
N LYS A 368 -21.68 26.84 5.01
CA LYS A 368 -22.64 27.80 5.57
C LYS A 368 -22.05 28.63 6.71
N GLU A 369 -21.03 28.11 7.38
CA GLU A 369 -20.38 28.76 8.51
C GLU A 369 -18.86 28.93 8.25
N PRO A 370 -18.24 30.04 8.70
CA PRO A 370 -16.79 30.23 8.57
C PRO A 370 -16.01 29.24 9.44
N TYR A 371 -14.97 28.62 8.89
CA TYR A 371 -14.08 27.72 9.62
C TYR A 371 -12.60 27.97 9.28
N LEU A 372 -11.71 27.49 10.15
CA LEU A 372 -10.27 27.52 9.93
C LEU A 372 -9.60 26.20 10.34
N GLY A 373 -9.36 25.99 11.64
CA GLY A 373 -8.95 24.70 12.21
C GLY A 373 -10.15 23.98 12.82
N VAL A 374 -10.29 22.68 12.54
CA VAL A 374 -11.35 21.83 13.12
C VAL A 374 -10.69 20.63 13.79
N LEU A 375 -10.92 20.51 15.10
CA LEU A 375 -10.39 19.42 15.90
C LEU A 375 -11.46 18.35 16.14
N LEU A 376 -11.03 17.10 16.09
CA LEU A 376 -11.78 15.97 16.62
C LEU A 376 -11.20 15.55 17.97
N GLU A 377 -12.08 15.36 18.94
CA GLU A 377 -11.78 14.96 20.30
C GLU A 377 -12.19 13.51 20.56
N TYR A 378 -11.34 12.80 21.29
CA TYR A 378 -11.49 11.38 21.53
C TYR A 378 -11.63 11.12 23.03
N GLY A 379 -12.63 10.32 23.39
CA GLY A 379 -12.80 9.84 24.76
C GLY A 379 -11.72 8.84 25.16
N GLN A 380 -11.66 8.53 26.46
CA GLN A 380 -10.81 7.44 26.94
C GLN A 380 -11.32 6.11 26.41
N LYS A 381 -10.40 5.26 25.94
CA LYS A 381 -10.75 3.95 25.42
C LYS A 381 -10.42 2.84 26.42
N SER A 382 -11.34 1.90 26.60
CA SER A 382 -11.15 0.66 27.36
C SER A 382 -10.13 -0.27 26.68
N GLU A 383 -9.95 -1.49 27.20
CA GLU A 383 -9.05 -2.52 26.65
C GLU A 383 -9.15 -2.70 25.11
N PRO A 384 -8.02 -2.97 24.41
CA PRO A 384 -8.02 -3.16 22.96
C PRO A 384 -8.90 -4.32 22.51
N LYS A 385 -9.79 -4.07 21.56
CA LYS A 385 -10.64 -5.09 20.93
C LYS A 385 -10.12 -5.41 19.53
N ARG A 386 -9.32 -6.47 19.44
CA ARG A 386 -8.73 -6.95 18.17
C ARG A 386 -9.71 -7.70 17.26
N LYS A 387 -10.91 -8.00 17.74
CA LYS A 387 -11.95 -8.77 17.02
C LYS A 387 -13.27 -8.01 17.03
N VAL A 388 -13.91 -7.90 15.87
CA VAL A 388 -15.22 -7.24 15.70
C VAL A 388 -16.17 -8.20 14.98
N ALA A 389 -17.32 -8.47 15.60
CA ALA A 389 -18.39 -9.25 14.99
C ALA A 389 -19.14 -8.42 13.93
N LEU A 390 -19.52 -9.05 12.82
CA LEU A 390 -20.17 -8.39 11.68
C LEU A 390 -21.58 -8.90 11.41
N SER A 391 -21.90 -10.12 11.83
CA SER A 391 -23.25 -10.67 11.73
C SER A 391 -23.91 -10.77 13.11
N SER A 392 -25.19 -10.37 13.19
CA SER A 392 -26.04 -10.57 14.37
C SER A 392 -26.43 -12.05 14.59
N ASN A 393 -26.22 -12.90 13.58
CA ASN A 393 -26.56 -14.33 13.60
C ASN A 393 -25.47 -15.24 14.23
N VAL A 394 -24.55 -14.69 15.04
CA VAL A 394 -23.50 -15.48 15.70
C VAL A 394 -24.05 -16.37 16.85
N GLN A 395 -25.33 -16.23 17.21
CA GLN A 395 -25.99 -17.17 18.11
C GLN A 395 -26.49 -18.43 17.40
N SER A 396 -25.55 -19.23 16.92
CA SER A 396 -25.69 -20.69 16.96
C SER A 396 -24.31 -21.27 16.72
N SER A 397 -23.71 -21.83 17.77
CA SER A 397 -22.61 -22.77 17.65
C SER A 397 -23.12 -23.87 16.72
N PRO A 398 -22.62 -24.00 15.47
CA PRO A 398 -22.89 -25.22 14.74
C PRO A 398 -22.07 -26.27 15.46
N THR A 399 -22.73 -27.24 16.08
CA THR A 399 -22.12 -28.53 16.39
C THR A 399 -21.29 -28.92 15.17
N LYS A 400 -20.02 -29.26 15.38
CA LYS A 400 -19.04 -29.55 14.33
C LYS A 400 -19.62 -30.63 13.40
N VAL A 401 -20.30 -30.23 12.32
CA VAL A 401 -20.85 -31.18 11.36
C VAL A 401 -19.66 -31.69 10.56
N GLU A 402 -19.34 -32.95 10.79
CA GLU A 402 -18.29 -33.67 10.07
C GLU A 402 -18.47 -33.47 8.56
N GLY A 403 -17.42 -33.01 7.86
CA GLY A 403 -17.47 -32.71 6.42
C GLY A 403 -17.76 -31.25 6.02
N THR A 404 -18.12 -30.34 6.95
CA THR A 404 -18.31 -28.91 6.61
C THR A 404 -16.97 -28.16 6.58
N ILE A 405 -16.67 -27.43 5.50
CA ILE A 405 -15.46 -26.60 5.38
C ILE A 405 -15.74 -25.22 5.94
N ALA A 406 -15.01 -24.84 6.98
CA ALA A 406 -15.17 -23.59 7.69
C ALA A 406 -13.84 -22.81 7.64
N LEU A 407 -13.85 -21.74 6.85
CA LEU A 407 -12.66 -21.05 6.36
C LEU A 407 -12.39 -19.77 7.15
N GLY A 408 -11.15 -19.61 7.61
CA GLY A 408 -10.55 -18.34 8.02
C GLY A 408 -9.67 -17.77 6.91
N LEU A 409 -9.77 -16.48 6.61
CA LEU A 409 -8.89 -15.80 5.65
C LEU A 409 -7.87 -14.93 6.39
N ILE A 410 -6.58 -15.07 6.08
CA ILE A 410 -5.50 -14.23 6.58
C ILE A 410 -4.94 -13.42 5.39
N GLY A 411 -5.15 -12.10 5.41
CA GLY A 411 -4.76 -11.18 4.35
C GLY A 411 -5.87 -10.94 3.32
N ALA A 412 -6.51 -9.78 3.39
CA ALA A 412 -7.51 -9.29 2.43
C ALA A 412 -6.88 -8.29 1.44
N GLY A 413 -5.71 -8.65 0.91
CA GLY A 413 -5.01 -7.83 -0.08
C GLY A 413 -5.70 -7.77 -1.44
N LEU A 414 -5.02 -7.15 -2.41
CA LEU A 414 -5.53 -7.00 -3.77
C LEU A 414 -5.89 -8.36 -4.40
N HIS A 415 -4.96 -9.32 -4.35
CA HIS A 415 -5.15 -10.65 -4.94
C HIS A 415 -6.33 -11.41 -4.34
N ALA A 416 -6.47 -11.37 -3.01
CA ALA A 416 -7.61 -11.95 -2.31
C ALA A 416 -8.95 -11.37 -2.81
N ASN A 417 -9.04 -10.04 -2.94
CA ASN A 417 -10.26 -9.36 -3.37
C ASN A 417 -10.54 -9.46 -4.89
N THR A 418 -9.52 -9.59 -5.74
CA THR A 418 -9.70 -9.64 -7.20
C THR A 418 -9.81 -11.05 -7.76
N SER A 419 -9.33 -12.07 -7.04
CA SER A 419 -9.21 -13.43 -7.57
C SER A 419 -9.74 -14.51 -6.63
N LEU A 420 -9.30 -14.54 -5.37
CA LEU A 420 -9.65 -15.64 -4.45
C LEU A 420 -11.09 -15.56 -3.96
N LEU A 421 -11.46 -14.46 -3.30
CA LEU A 421 -12.80 -14.28 -2.73
C LEU A 421 -13.94 -14.29 -3.78
N PRO A 422 -13.79 -13.65 -4.97
CA PRO A 422 -14.78 -13.80 -6.03
C PRO A 422 -15.01 -15.25 -6.45
N THR A 423 -13.95 -16.06 -6.53
CA THR A 423 -14.03 -17.48 -6.85
C THR A 423 -14.61 -18.28 -5.69
N LEU A 424 -14.18 -18.04 -4.44
CA LEU A 424 -14.73 -18.71 -3.26
C LEU A 424 -16.23 -18.53 -3.11
N LYS A 425 -16.77 -17.37 -3.49
CA LYS A 425 -18.21 -17.10 -3.47
C LYS A 425 -19.04 -18.05 -4.35
N SER A 426 -18.45 -18.74 -5.33
CA SER A 426 -19.18 -19.77 -6.10
C SER A 426 -19.37 -21.09 -5.35
N PHE A 427 -18.65 -21.32 -4.25
CA PHE A 427 -18.73 -22.53 -3.42
C PHE A 427 -19.67 -22.31 -2.23
N LYS A 428 -20.94 -22.73 -2.38
CA LYS A 428 -22.00 -22.53 -1.37
C LYS A 428 -21.86 -23.40 -0.12
N ASP A 429 -21.05 -24.44 -0.23
CA ASP A 429 -20.73 -25.45 0.78
C ASP A 429 -19.55 -25.06 1.69
N VAL A 430 -18.96 -23.89 1.47
CA VAL A 430 -17.87 -23.34 2.30
C VAL A 430 -18.41 -22.21 3.16
N LYS A 431 -18.25 -22.35 4.49
CA LYS A 431 -18.62 -21.32 5.45
C LYS A 431 -17.44 -20.36 5.67
N LEU A 432 -17.63 -19.08 5.36
CA LEU A 432 -16.66 -18.02 5.65
C LEU A 432 -16.85 -17.56 7.11
N VAL A 433 -15.89 -17.88 7.99
CA VAL A 433 -16.03 -17.68 9.44
C VAL A 433 -15.38 -16.37 9.88
N GLY A 434 -14.07 -16.24 9.74
CA GLY A 434 -13.32 -15.07 10.20
C GLY A 434 -12.32 -14.56 9.16
N LEU A 435 -12.07 -13.26 9.18
CA LEU A 435 -11.08 -12.61 8.31
C LEU A 435 -10.09 -11.80 9.15
N ALA A 436 -8.80 -12.07 8.99
CA ALA A 436 -7.71 -11.33 9.60
C ALA A 436 -7.02 -10.41 8.58
N ASP A 437 -6.90 -9.13 8.88
CA ASP A 437 -6.11 -8.18 8.09
C ASP A 437 -5.46 -7.13 8.99
N ALA A 438 -4.20 -6.77 8.71
CA ALA A 438 -3.47 -5.78 9.50
C ALA A 438 -4.14 -4.38 9.45
N GLU A 439 -4.85 -4.08 8.36
CA GLU A 439 -5.63 -2.85 8.20
C GLU A 439 -7.10 -3.13 8.54
N GLY A 440 -7.48 -2.89 9.81
CA GLY A 440 -8.80 -3.26 10.34
C GLY A 440 -9.99 -2.75 9.52
N PHE A 441 -9.92 -1.56 8.93
CA PHE A 441 -10.98 -1.01 8.07
C PHE A 441 -11.12 -1.73 6.73
N LYS A 442 -10.01 -2.10 6.07
CA LYS A 442 -10.03 -2.93 4.86
C LYS A 442 -10.56 -4.33 5.16
N GLY A 443 -10.06 -4.92 6.26
CA GLY A 443 -10.51 -6.21 6.75
C GLY A 443 -12.02 -6.24 7.00
N ARG A 444 -12.57 -5.24 7.72
CA ARG A 444 -14.02 -5.08 7.94
C ARG A 444 -14.79 -4.98 6.63
N HIS A 445 -14.37 -4.10 5.71
CA HIS A 445 -15.08 -3.90 4.44
C HIS A 445 -15.16 -5.18 3.62
N THR A 446 -14.02 -5.87 3.44
CA THR A 446 -13.98 -7.15 2.74
C THR A 446 -14.81 -8.21 3.46
N ALA A 447 -14.71 -8.29 4.79
CA ALA A 447 -15.46 -9.26 5.58
C ALA A 447 -16.98 -9.07 5.44
N GLN A 448 -17.48 -7.83 5.47
CA GLN A 448 -18.89 -7.51 5.24
C GLN A 448 -19.33 -7.86 3.81
N LYS A 449 -18.53 -7.47 2.81
CA LYS A 449 -18.82 -7.70 1.39
C LYS A 449 -18.98 -9.19 1.03
N TYR A 450 -18.19 -10.06 1.65
CA TYR A 450 -18.20 -11.49 1.37
C TYR A 450 -18.96 -12.32 2.42
N GLY A 451 -19.45 -11.71 3.50
CA GLY A 451 -20.31 -12.36 4.49
C GLY A 451 -19.56 -13.18 5.55
N PHE A 452 -18.38 -12.75 5.96
CA PHE A 452 -17.67 -13.32 7.11
C PHE A 452 -18.38 -12.96 8.42
N ALA A 453 -18.34 -13.85 9.41
CA ALA A 453 -19.01 -13.63 10.70
C ALA A 453 -18.29 -12.58 11.57
N TYR A 454 -16.96 -12.50 11.48
CA TYR A 454 -16.17 -11.48 12.16
C TYR A 454 -14.92 -11.10 11.38
N CYS A 455 -14.33 -9.96 11.73
CA CYS A 455 -12.99 -9.59 11.32
C CYS A 455 -12.07 -9.34 12.53
N THR A 456 -10.77 -9.47 12.33
CA THR A 456 -9.73 -9.28 13.33
C THR A 456 -8.47 -8.66 12.71
N THR A 457 -7.64 -8.01 13.52
CA THR A 457 -6.27 -7.61 13.12
C THR A 457 -5.21 -8.60 13.57
N ASP A 458 -5.58 -9.51 14.47
CA ASP A 458 -4.71 -10.58 14.94
C ASP A 458 -5.19 -11.91 14.35
N TYR A 459 -4.39 -12.51 13.49
CA TYR A 459 -4.74 -13.78 12.84
C TYR A 459 -4.75 -14.95 13.81
N HIS A 460 -4.09 -14.86 14.98
CA HIS A 460 -4.17 -15.90 16.01
C HIS A 460 -5.60 -16.09 16.53
N GLU A 461 -6.45 -15.06 16.44
CA GLU A 461 -7.88 -15.20 16.76
C GLU A 461 -8.60 -16.17 15.83
N LEU A 462 -8.17 -16.31 14.56
CA LEU A 462 -8.67 -17.34 13.66
C LEU A 462 -8.16 -18.73 14.06
N LEU A 463 -6.92 -18.81 14.50
CA LEU A 463 -6.28 -20.06 14.91
C LEU A 463 -6.91 -20.64 16.19
N LYS A 464 -7.27 -19.78 17.14
CA LYS A 464 -7.99 -20.15 18.38
C LYS A 464 -9.45 -20.55 18.15
N ASP A 465 -10.04 -20.18 17.01
CA ASP A 465 -11.44 -20.47 16.72
C ASP A 465 -11.64 -21.95 16.34
N ASN A 466 -12.27 -22.71 17.23
CA ASN A 466 -12.54 -24.14 17.03
C ASN A 466 -13.52 -24.41 15.89
N ASN A 467 -14.27 -23.41 15.42
CA ASN A 467 -15.15 -23.55 14.26
C ASN A 467 -14.37 -23.50 12.94
N ILE A 468 -13.16 -22.93 12.92
CA ILE A 468 -12.33 -22.87 11.72
C ILE A 468 -11.52 -24.16 11.60
N ASN A 469 -11.60 -24.81 10.44
CA ASN A 469 -10.81 -26.00 10.13
C ASN A 469 -9.83 -25.79 8.97
N LEU A 470 -10.05 -24.79 8.13
CA LEU A 470 -9.17 -24.40 7.03
C LEU A 470 -8.80 -22.92 7.16
N VAL A 471 -7.51 -22.60 7.03
CA VAL A 471 -7.06 -21.22 6.87
C VAL A 471 -6.52 -20.99 5.46
N LEU A 472 -6.88 -19.85 4.88
CA LEU A 472 -6.37 -19.35 3.61
C LEU A 472 -5.41 -18.20 3.91
N ILE A 473 -4.15 -18.32 3.54
CA ILE A 473 -3.12 -17.30 3.74
C ILE A 473 -2.83 -16.61 2.40
N ALA A 474 -3.09 -15.30 2.32
CA ALA A 474 -2.89 -14.45 1.14
C ALA A 474 -2.17 -13.13 1.49
N THR A 475 -1.07 -13.24 2.24
CA THR A 475 -0.29 -12.13 2.78
C THR A 475 0.96 -11.81 1.93
N ARG A 476 1.88 -11.01 2.48
CA ARG A 476 3.23 -10.86 1.92
C ARG A 476 4.00 -12.18 2.04
N HIS A 477 4.94 -12.43 1.12
CA HIS A 477 5.65 -13.71 1.01
C HIS A 477 6.43 -14.07 2.28
N ASN A 478 7.07 -13.09 2.91
CA ASN A 478 7.85 -13.28 4.13
C ASN A 478 7.05 -13.72 5.36
N LEU A 479 5.72 -13.59 5.32
CA LEU A 479 4.83 -13.99 6.41
C LEU A 479 4.30 -15.42 6.26
N HIS A 480 4.41 -16.01 5.06
CA HIS A 480 3.80 -17.30 4.74
C HIS A 480 4.32 -18.41 5.64
N ALA A 481 5.64 -18.56 5.76
CA ALA A 481 6.23 -19.67 6.48
C ALA A 481 5.83 -19.71 7.96
N GLN A 482 5.85 -18.55 8.63
CA GLN A 482 5.44 -18.45 10.03
C GLN A 482 3.94 -18.75 10.19
N MET A 483 3.09 -18.13 9.38
CA MET A 483 1.64 -18.35 9.45
C MET A 483 1.24 -19.80 9.13
N VAL A 484 1.93 -20.48 8.21
CA VAL A 484 1.74 -21.91 7.93
C VAL A 484 2.08 -22.75 9.17
N GLN A 485 3.22 -22.48 9.82
CA GLN A 485 3.64 -23.18 11.03
C GLN A 485 2.65 -23.00 12.18
N ASP A 486 2.23 -21.76 12.45
CA ASP A 486 1.27 -21.44 13.50
C ASP A 486 -0.09 -22.10 13.24
N SER A 487 -0.50 -22.18 11.98
CA SER A 487 -1.74 -22.82 11.58
C SER A 487 -1.73 -24.33 11.79
N PHE A 488 -0.60 -25.00 11.51
CA PHE A 488 -0.45 -26.42 11.82
C PHE A 488 -0.38 -26.69 13.31
N ALA A 489 0.31 -25.84 14.08
CA ALA A 489 0.33 -25.93 15.54
C ALA A 489 -1.09 -25.81 16.13
N ALA A 490 -1.95 -24.99 15.52
CA ALA A 490 -3.37 -24.86 15.87
C ALA A 490 -4.28 -25.96 15.28
N GLY A 491 -3.71 -26.98 14.61
CA GLY A 491 -4.45 -28.11 14.05
C GLY A 491 -5.36 -27.75 12.87
N LYS A 492 -5.01 -26.74 12.08
CA LYS A 492 -5.79 -26.30 10.91
C LYS A 492 -5.23 -26.90 9.61
N HIS A 493 -6.10 -27.15 8.63
CA HIS A 493 -5.69 -27.31 7.24
C HIS A 493 -5.27 -25.96 6.68
N VAL A 494 -4.32 -25.96 5.73
CA VAL A 494 -3.72 -24.72 5.23
C VAL A 494 -3.78 -24.66 3.72
N PHE A 495 -4.36 -23.59 3.19
CA PHE A 495 -4.09 -23.09 1.86
C PHE A 495 -3.21 -21.86 1.98
N VAL A 496 -2.10 -21.79 1.25
CA VAL A 496 -1.20 -20.63 1.25
C VAL A 496 -0.92 -20.19 -0.17
N GLU A 497 -1.06 -18.90 -0.45
CA GLU A 497 -0.63 -18.35 -1.73
C GLU A 497 0.86 -18.54 -1.95
N LYS A 498 1.28 -18.62 -3.22
CA LYS A 498 2.70 -18.80 -3.52
C LYS A 498 3.50 -17.52 -3.22
N PRO A 499 4.77 -17.64 -2.82
CA PRO A 499 5.55 -18.87 -2.60
C PRO A 499 5.26 -19.52 -1.24
N LEU A 500 5.59 -20.81 -1.08
CA LEU A 500 5.47 -21.48 0.22
C LEU A 500 6.44 -20.91 1.27
N ALA A 501 7.67 -20.61 0.85
CA ALA A 501 8.75 -20.08 1.68
C ALA A 501 9.67 -19.17 0.84
N MET A 502 10.38 -18.25 1.50
CA MET A 502 11.41 -17.42 0.87
C MET A 502 12.82 -17.98 1.07
N LYS A 503 13.01 -18.81 2.09
CA LYS A 503 14.32 -19.39 2.46
C LYS A 503 14.26 -20.90 2.61
N LEU A 504 15.42 -21.55 2.52
CA LEU A 504 15.54 -22.99 2.68
C LEU A 504 15.18 -23.43 4.11
N GLU A 505 15.61 -22.67 5.10
CA GLU A 505 15.37 -22.92 6.52
C GLU A 505 13.87 -22.88 6.85
N GLU A 506 13.15 -21.91 6.30
CA GLU A 506 11.70 -21.80 6.40
C GLU A 506 11.01 -23.03 5.78
N LEU A 507 11.48 -23.49 4.62
CA LEU A 507 10.94 -24.68 3.96
C LEU A 507 11.18 -25.96 4.77
N LYS A 508 12.36 -26.10 5.41
CA LYS A 508 12.69 -27.19 6.32
C LYS A 508 11.73 -27.23 7.51
N GLN A 509 11.52 -26.07 8.16
CA GLN A 509 10.59 -25.94 9.29
C GLN A 509 9.16 -26.33 8.89
N ILE A 510 8.68 -25.88 7.72
CA ILE A 510 7.36 -26.25 7.20
C ILE A 510 7.25 -27.78 7.00
N LYS A 511 8.28 -28.44 6.45
CA LYS A 511 8.30 -29.90 6.28
C LYS A 511 8.17 -30.62 7.62
N GLU A 512 8.92 -30.18 8.63
CA GLU A 512 8.88 -30.80 9.97
C GLU A 512 7.50 -30.68 10.64
N VAL A 513 6.86 -29.51 10.58
CA VAL A 513 5.53 -29.33 11.17
C VAL A 513 4.45 -30.04 10.37
N TYR A 514 4.57 -30.08 9.04
CA TYR A 514 3.60 -30.76 8.17
C TYR A 514 3.51 -32.25 8.52
N ILE A 515 4.66 -32.94 8.61
CA ILE A 515 4.75 -34.36 8.95
C ILE A 515 4.08 -34.68 10.30
N LYS A 516 4.22 -33.77 11.27
CA LYS A 516 3.65 -33.94 12.62
C LYS A 516 2.17 -33.56 12.72
N SER A 517 1.65 -32.76 11.79
CA SER A 517 0.33 -32.12 11.92
C SER A 517 -0.86 -33.06 11.66
N GLY A 518 -0.70 -34.06 10.78
CA GLY A 518 -1.83 -34.82 10.23
C GLY A 518 -2.83 -33.95 9.43
N ARG A 519 -2.43 -32.74 9.02
CA ARG A 519 -3.26 -31.79 8.26
C ARG A 519 -2.77 -31.68 6.81
N GLN A 520 -3.62 -31.11 5.98
CA GLN A 520 -3.33 -30.91 4.56
C GLN A 520 -2.76 -29.51 4.32
N LEU A 521 -1.81 -29.43 3.38
CA LEU A 521 -1.21 -28.20 2.86
C LEU A 521 -1.46 -28.12 1.37
N MET A 522 -1.90 -26.96 0.90
CA MET A 522 -1.95 -26.66 -0.52
C MET A 522 -1.41 -25.26 -0.80
N VAL A 523 -0.38 -25.18 -1.64
CA VAL A 523 0.12 -23.94 -2.20
C VAL A 523 -0.74 -23.54 -3.40
N GLY A 524 -0.98 -22.24 -3.56
CA GLY A 524 -1.80 -21.63 -4.62
C GLY A 524 -1.24 -21.74 -6.05
N PHE A 525 -0.95 -22.97 -6.52
CA PHE A 525 -0.46 -23.25 -7.87
C PHE A 525 -1.57 -23.41 -8.92
N ASN A 526 -2.49 -22.44 -8.97
CA ASN A 526 -3.72 -22.47 -9.78
C ASN A 526 -3.59 -23.00 -11.23
N ARG A 527 -2.49 -22.70 -11.94
CA ARG A 527 -2.29 -23.06 -13.37
C ARG A 527 -2.39 -24.55 -13.65
N ARG A 528 -2.08 -25.42 -12.69
CA ARG A 528 -2.23 -26.88 -12.85
C ARG A 528 -3.69 -27.31 -13.00
N PHE A 529 -4.62 -26.52 -12.47
CA PHE A 529 -6.05 -26.76 -12.49
C PHE A 529 -6.77 -26.00 -13.61
N ALA A 530 -6.04 -25.23 -14.43
CA ALA A 530 -6.64 -24.52 -15.54
C ALA A 530 -7.25 -25.51 -16.56
N PRO A 531 -8.45 -25.25 -17.10
CA PRO A 531 -9.12 -26.17 -18.03
C PRO A 531 -8.24 -26.58 -19.23
N HIS A 532 -7.48 -25.65 -19.80
CA HIS A 532 -6.56 -25.95 -20.90
C HIS A 532 -5.32 -26.73 -20.48
N THR A 533 -4.85 -26.62 -19.22
CA THR A 533 -3.79 -27.50 -18.70
C THR A 533 -4.30 -28.93 -18.58
N LEU A 534 -5.48 -29.11 -18.00
CA LEU A 534 -6.08 -30.44 -17.83
C LEU A 534 -6.36 -31.10 -19.18
N MET A 535 -6.91 -30.35 -20.14
CA MET A 535 -7.13 -30.83 -21.50
C MET A 535 -5.82 -31.15 -22.23
N ALA A 536 -4.77 -30.34 -22.06
CA ALA A 536 -3.47 -30.65 -22.65
C ALA A 536 -2.93 -31.98 -22.14
N LYS A 537 -3.04 -32.25 -20.82
CA LYS A 537 -2.65 -33.55 -20.25
C LYS A 537 -3.44 -34.72 -20.82
N GLU A 538 -4.75 -34.55 -20.96
CA GLU A 538 -5.61 -35.59 -21.53
C GLU A 538 -5.23 -35.89 -22.99
N LEU A 539 -5.02 -34.86 -23.81
CA LEU A 539 -4.68 -35.00 -25.23
C LEU A 539 -3.29 -35.58 -25.45
N LEU A 540 -2.30 -35.16 -24.66
CA LEU A 540 -0.93 -35.68 -24.73
C LEU A 540 -0.84 -37.11 -24.19
N GLY A 541 -1.70 -37.49 -23.24
CA GLY A 541 -1.66 -38.78 -22.58
C GLY A 541 -0.42 -38.96 -21.68
N LYS A 542 -0.13 -40.20 -21.28
CA LYS A 542 1.13 -40.52 -20.59
C LYS A 542 2.23 -40.65 -21.64
N THR A 543 3.21 -39.75 -21.62
CA THR A 543 4.35 -39.78 -22.54
C THR A 543 5.58 -39.22 -21.85
N ASP A 544 6.68 -39.95 -21.96
CA ASP A 544 7.99 -39.53 -21.47
C ASP A 544 8.74 -38.70 -22.52
N ASN A 545 9.85 -38.06 -22.14
CA ASN A 545 10.69 -37.28 -23.04
C ASN A 545 9.99 -36.09 -23.72
N LEU A 546 9.00 -35.48 -23.06
CA LEU A 546 8.41 -34.21 -23.50
C LEU A 546 9.46 -33.09 -23.62
N VAL A 547 9.31 -32.24 -24.63
CA VAL A 547 10.04 -30.97 -24.74
C VAL A 547 9.03 -29.83 -24.55
N ILE A 548 9.27 -28.94 -23.59
CA ILE A 548 8.34 -27.85 -23.25
C ILE A 548 9.02 -26.49 -23.41
N ASN A 549 8.37 -25.58 -24.13
CA ASN A 549 8.74 -24.15 -24.17
C ASN A 549 7.66 -23.32 -23.50
N CYS A 550 7.98 -22.70 -22.37
CA CYS A 550 7.13 -21.79 -21.64
C CYS A 550 7.67 -20.37 -21.75
N ARG A 551 6.91 -19.46 -22.36
CA ARG A 551 7.27 -18.05 -22.46
C ARG A 551 6.33 -17.19 -21.63
N VAL A 552 6.92 -16.32 -20.80
CA VAL A 552 6.21 -15.45 -19.87
C VAL A 552 6.63 -14.00 -20.11
N ASN A 553 5.72 -13.19 -20.65
CA ASN A 553 5.82 -11.74 -20.76
C ASN A 553 5.25 -11.09 -19.50
N ALA A 554 6.02 -11.12 -18.43
CA ALA A 554 5.56 -10.85 -17.07
C ALA A 554 5.34 -9.35 -16.79
N GLY A 555 5.83 -8.48 -17.67
CA GLY A 555 5.74 -7.02 -17.58
C GLY A 555 6.60 -6.40 -16.49
N PHE A 556 6.85 -5.09 -16.59
CA PHE A 556 7.76 -4.39 -15.68
C PHE A 556 7.17 -4.21 -14.27
N VAL A 557 8.01 -4.41 -13.26
CA VAL A 557 7.75 -4.09 -11.84
C VAL A 557 8.81 -3.09 -11.39
N PRO A 558 8.43 -1.91 -10.88
CA PRO A 558 9.37 -0.91 -10.36
C PRO A 558 10.31 -1.46 -9.28
N GLY A 559 11.56 -0.99 -9.27
CA GLY A 559 12.61 -1.47 -8.37
C GLY A 559 12.33 -1.25 -6.88
N ASP A 560 11.51 -0.25 -6.54
CA ASP A 560 11.04 0.08 -5.20
C ASP A 560 9.82 -0.73 -4.74
N SER A 561 9.35 -1.67 -5.56
CA SER A 561 8.29 -2.60 -5.20
C SER A 561 8.76 -3.57 -4.12
N TRP A 562 7.88 -3.84 -3.14
CA TRP A 562 8.08 -4.87 -2.11
C TRP A 562 8.43 -6.26 -2.69
N ILE A 563 8.04 -6.55 -3.93
CA ILE A 563 8.36 -7.82 -4.62
C ILE A 563 9.88 -8.00 -4.75
N HIS A 564 10.60 -6.91 -5.01
CA HIS A 564 12.06 -6.90 -5.19
C HIS A 564 12.82 -6.76 -3.89
N ASP A 565 12.13 -6.45 -2.80
CA ASP A 565 12.75 -6.44 -1.49
C ASP A 565 13.10 -7.87 -1.05
N ALA A 566 14.38 -8.10 -0.75
CA ALA A 566 14.89 -9.41 -0.41
C ALA A 566 14.30 -9.97 0.91
N SER A 567 13.83 -9.09 1.81
CA SER A 567 13.26 -9.47 3.11
C SER A 567 11.74 -9.64 3.09
N GLU A 568 11.03 -9.03 2.13
CA GLU A 568 9.57 -9.11 2.03
C GLU A 568 9.06 -9.94 0.85
N GLY A 569 9.67 -9.79 -0.34
CA GLY A 569 9.18 -10.35 -1.59
C GLY A 569 10.04 -11.46 -2.19
N GLY A 570 11.37 -11.40 -2.01
CA GLY A 570 12.30 -12.42 -2.50
C GLY A 570 12.51 -12.45 -4.02
N GLY A 571 12.01 -11.45 -4.75
CA GLY A 571 12.09 -11.37 -6.20
C GLY A 571 11.11 -12.28 -6.94
N ARG A 572 11.09 -12.16 -8.27
CA ARG A 572 10.11 -12.85 -9.11
C ARG A 572 10.39 -14.33 -9.34
N VAL A 573 11.62 -14.78 -9.14
CA VAL A 573 11.96 -16.22 -9.22
C VAL A 573 11.21 -16.99 -8.14
N ILE A 574 11.39 -16.59 -6.89
CA ILE A 574 10.69 -17.20 -5.75
C ILE A 574 9.20 -16.88 -5.85
N GLY A 575 8.84 -15.61 -6.06
CA GLY A 575 7.47 -15.14 -5.95
C GLY A 575 6.54 -15.43 -7.14
N GLU A 576 7.04 -15.76 -8.33
CA GLU A 576 6.19 -15.94 -9.52
C GLU A 576 6.63 -17.10 -10.42
N VAL A 577 7.94 -17.29 -10.64
CA VAL A 577 8.45 -18.36 -11.51
C VAL A 577 8.07 -19.75 -10.98
N CYS A 578 7.89 -19.90 -9.66
CA CYS A 578 7.35 -21.09 -9.02
C CYS A 578 6.07 -21.63 -9.67
N HIS A 579 5.19 -20.75 -10.18
CA HIS A 579 3.98 -21.18 -10.89
C HIS A 579 4.28 -21.94 -12.18
N PHE A 580 5.34 -21.56 -12.90
CA PHE A 580 5.70 -22.18 -14.17
C PHE A 580 6.50 -23.45 -13.96
N VAL A 581 7.33 -23.50 -12.91
CA VAL A 581 7.96 -24.75 -12.45
C VAL A 581 6.88 -25.79 -12.09
N ASP A 582 5.86 -25.40 -11.32
CA ASP A 582 4.73 -26.26 -10.98
C ASP A 582 3.93 -26.70 -12.21
N LEU A 583 3.66 -25.77 -13.14
CA LEU A 583 2.96 -26.07 -14.38
C LEU A 583 3.71 -27.12 -15.21
N LEU A 584 5.03 -26.98 -15.35
CA LEU A 584 5.85 -27.94 -16.09
C LEU A 584 5.83 -29.32 -15.40
N GLN A 585 5.98 -29.39 -14.07
CA GLN A 585 5.80 -30.65 -13.33
C GLN A 585 4.43 -31.28 -13.60
N THR A 586 3.39 -30.47 -13.65
CA THR A 586 2.03 -30.94 -13.88
C THR A 586 1.88 -31.53 -15.28
N LEU A 587 2.45 -30.87 -16.31
CA LEU A 587 2.41 -31.32 -17.71
C LEU A 587 3.27 -32.55 -17.96
N THR A 588 4.47 -32.64 -17.36
CA THR A 588 5.34 -33.81 -17.47
C THR A 588 4.91 -34.96 -16.58
N ASN A 589 4.08 -34.69 -15.57
CA ASN A 589 3.74 -35.63 -14.51
C ASN A 589 5.01 -36.25 -13.86
N SER A 590 6.04 -35.42 -13.69
CA SER A 590 7.37 -35.84 -13.23
C SER A 590 8.04 -34.77 -12.37
N SER A 591 8.94 -35.20 -11.49
CA SER A 591 9.71 -34.34 -10.60
C SER A 591 10.88 -33.67 -11.32
N PRO A 592 11.20 -32.39 -11.04
CA PRO A 592 12.40 -31.75 -11.54
C PRO A 592 13.61 -32.32 -10.79
N VAL A 593 14.70 -32.60 -11.51
CA VAL A 593 15.92 -33.20 -10.95
C VAL A 593 17.16 -32.33 -11.17
N GLU A 594 17.12 -31.44 -12.16
CA GLU A 594 18.22 -30.53 -12.48
C GLU A 594 17.69 -29.22 -13.06
N VAL A 595 18.36 -28.11 -12.73
CA VAL A 595 18.09 -26.80 -13.31
C VAL A 595 19.37 -26.07 -13.71
N PHE A 596 19.32 -25.40 -14.86
CA PHE A 596 20.31 -24.42 -15.27
C PHE A 596 19.62 -23.10 -15.61
N ALA A 597 20.14 -21.97 -15.17
CA ALA A 597 19.53 -20.67 -15.45
C ALA A 597 20.55 -19.57 -15.72
N LYS A 598 20.19 -18.65 -16.62
CA LYS A 598 20.90 -17.40 -16.85
C LYS A 598 19.96 -16.21 -16.77
N ALA A 599 20.48 -15.12 -16.24
CA ALA A 599 19.83 -13.81 -16.17
C ALA A 599 20.56 -12.81 -17.06
N THR A 600 19.87 -11.75 -17.50
CA THR A 600 20.51 -10.65 -18.24
C THR A 600 21.42 -9.79 -17.36
N ASP A 601 21.17 -9.75 -16.05
CA ASP A 601 22.02 -9.08 -15.08
C ASP A 601 22.69 -10.09 -14.13
N LYS A 602 23.82 -9.70 -13.54
CA LYS A 602 24.61 -10.56 -12.64
C LYS A 602 23.94 -10.80 -11.28
N ASN A 603 22.90 -10.03 -10.94
CA ASN A 603 22.25 -10.07 -9.63
C ASN A 603 20.94 -10.88 -9.64
N GLY A 604 20.53 -11.44 -10.77
CA GLY A 604 19.35 -12.29 -10.90
C GLY A 604 18.03 -11.52 -11.03
N GLY A 605 18.00 -10.49 -11.88
CA GLY A 605 16.80 -9.72 -12.15
C GLY A 605 15.76 -10.43 -13.01
N ASP A 606 14.76 -9.67 -13.45
CA ASP A 606 13.49 -10.20 -13.95
C ASP A 606 13.49 -10.72 -15.40
N ASN A 607 14.66 -10.93 -16.01
CA ASN A 607 14.79 -11.42 -17.38
C ASN A 607 15.71 -12.63 -17.41
N LEU A 608 15.10 -13.80 -17.57
CA LEU A 608 15.70 -15.10 -17.28
C LEU A 608 15.40 -16.11 -18.38
N VAL A 609 16.35 -16.99 -18.63
CA VAL A 609 16.12 -18.25 -19.33
C VAL A 609 16.50 -19.38 -18.37
N ILE A 610 15.56 -20.28 -18.13
CA ILE A 610 15.69 -21.40 -17.19
C ILE A 610 15.45 -22.69 -17.96
N THR A 611 16.34 -23.67 -17.83
CA THR A 611 16.20 -25.01 -18.39
C THR A 611 16.08 -26.01 -17.25
N LEU A 612 15.04 -26.83 -17.29
CA LEU A 612 14.72 -27.87 -16.31
C LEU A 612 14.81 -29.25 -16.94
N LYS A 613 15.37 -30.20 -16.20
CA LYS A 613 15.31 -31.64 -16.52
C LYS A 613 14.42 -32.33 -15.50
N PHE A 614 13.61 -33.27 -15.99
CA PHE A 614 12.69 -34.06 -15.17
C PHE A 614 13.13 -35.53 -15.09
N ALA A 615 12.69 -36.22 -14.04
CA ALA A 615 13.08 -37.61 -13.77
C ALA A 615 12.69 -38.58 -14.91
N ASN A 616 11.62 -38.30 -15.65
CA ASN A 616 11.19 -39.10 -16.80
C ASN A 616 11.87 -38.74 -18.14
N GLY A 617 12.98 -37.99 -18.09
CA GLY A 617 13.74 -37.57 -19.28
C GLY A 617 13.17 -36.36 -20.01
N SER A 618 11.99 -35.84 -19.61
CA SER A 618 11.47 -34.59 -20.15
C SER A 618 12.39 -33.40 -19.86
N ILE A 619 12.38 -32.43 -20.77
CA ILE A 619 13.06 -31.15 -20.63
C ILE A 619 12.10 -29.99 -20.83
N GLY A 620 12.28 -28.91 -20.08
CA GLY A 620 11.46 -27.72 -20.19
C GLY A 620 12.28 -26.45 -20.11
N THR A 621 11.95 -25.48 -20.94
CA THR A 621 12.55 -24.13 -20.90
C THR A 621 11.50 -23.12 -20.47
N ILE A 622 11.85 -22.27 -19.51
CA ILE A 622 11.06 -21.09 -19.12
C ILE A 622 11.84 -19.84 -19.55
N THR A 623 11.30 -19.13 -20.54
CA THR A 623 11.76 -17.80 -20.92
C THR A 623 10.88 -16.77 -20.21
N TYR A 624 11.45 -16.12 -19.21
CA TYR A 624 10.77 -15.16 -18.37
C TYR A 624 11.29 -13.75 -18.66
N ALA A 625 10.44 -12.85 -19.13
CA ALA A 625 10.82 -11.50 -19.52
C ALA A 625 9.90 -10.45 -18.90
N SER A 626 10.48 -9.41 -18.31
CA SER A 626 9.74 -8.29 -17.71
C SER A 626 9.72 -7.02 -18.57
N GLN A 627 10.50 -6.97 -19.65
CA GLN A 627 10.63 -5.78 -20.50
C GLN A 627 9.71 -5.77 -21.72
N GLY A 628 8.93 -6.82 -21.96
CA GLY A 628 8.04 -6.90 -23.12
C GLY A 628 6.82 -5.99 -23.01
N ASP A 629 6.35 -5.48 -24.15
CA ASP A 629 5.10 -4.73 -24.24
C ASP A 629 3.91 -5.63 -23.88
N ARG A 630 2.96 -5.11 -23.09
CA ARG A 630 1.83 -5.88 -22.59
C ARG A 630 0.80 -6.24 -23.67
N ILE A 631 0.87 -5.66 -24.87
CA ILE A 631 0.02 -6.06 -26.01
C ILE A 631 0.20 -7.53 -26.36
N LEU A 632 1.40 -8.08 -26.16
CA LEU A 632 1.66 -9.49 -26.38
C LEU A 632 1.13 -10.29 -25.19
N PRO A 633 0.31 -11.34 -25.43
CA PRO A 633 -0.25 -12.17 -24.35
C PRO A 633 0.83 -12.67 -23.39
N ARG A 634 0.46 -12.73 -22.11
CA ARG A 634 1.39 -12.96 -21.01
C ARG A 634 2.06 -14.33 -21.10
N GLU A 635 1.29 -15.39 -21.31
CA GLU A 635 1.76 -16.77 -21.13
C GLU A 635 1.56 -17.55 -22.42
N ARG A 636 2.59 -18.26 -22.90
CA ARG A 636 2.48 -19.21 -24.01
C ARG A 636 3.27 -20.46 -23.66
N ILE A 637 2.64 -21.62 -23.78
CA ILE A 637 3.23 -22.92 -23.45
C ILE A 637 3.09 -23.84 -24.65
N GLU A 638 4.21 -24.37 -25.13
CA GLU A 638 4.29 -25.28 -26.26
C GLU A 638 4.90 -26.60 -25.77
N VAL A 639 4.20 -27.70 -25.99
CA VAL A 639 4.58 -29.05 -25.55
C VAL A 639 4.70 -29.93 -26.76
N PHE A 640 5.87 -30.55 -26.96
CA PHE A 640 6.17 -31.47 -28.04
C PHE A 640 6.32 -32.88 -27.47
N ALA A 641 5.61 -33.84 -28.05
CA ALA A 641 5.55 -35.22 -27.57
C ALA A 641 5.41 -36.20 -28.75
N GLY A 642 6.51 -36.82 -29.17
CA GLY A 642 6.53 -37.73 -30.32
C GLY A 642 6.05 -37.04 -31.61
N SER A 643 4.89 -37.47 -32.14
CA SER A 643 4.23 -36.88 -33.33
C SER A 643 3.16 -35.83 -33.00
N SER A 644 3.05 -35.43 -31.74
CA SER A 644 2.03 -34.48 -31.28
C SER A 644 2.62 -33.17 -30.77
N VAL A 645 1.86 -32.09 -30.94
CA VAL A 645 2.16 -30.78 -30.37
C VAL A 645 0.92 -30.22 -29.69
N CYS A 646 1.09 -29.62 -28.52
CA CYS A 646 0.05 -28.88 -27.81
C CYS A 646 0.53 -27.47 -27.49
N VAL A 647 -0.30 -26.47 -27.75
CA VAL A 647 -0.02 -25.07 -27.48
C VAL A 647 -1.15 -24.48 -26.63
N ILE A 648 -0.80 -23.99 -25.45
CA ILE A 648 -1.69 -23.20 -24.59
C ILE A 648 -1.26 -21.74 -24.75
N ASP A 649 -2.19 -20.90 -25.20
CA ASP A 649 -1.97 -19.46 -25.37
C ASP A 649 -2.83 -18.67 -24.39
N ASN A 650 -2.15 -18.11 -23.38
CA ASN A 650 -2.65 -17.31 -22.26
C ASN A 650 -3.88 -17.92 -21.59
N PHE A 651 -3.93 -19.25 -21.48
CA PHE A 651 -5.09 -20.00 -20.96
C PHE A 651 -6.43 -19.65 -21.63
N LYS A 652 -6.41 -19.02 -22.80
CA LYS A 652 -7.59 -18.60 -23.56
C LYS A 652 -7.77 -19.40 -24.83
N ASN A 653 -6.68 -19.85 -25.44
CA ASN A 653 -6.73 -20.75 -26.59
C ASN A 653 -5.90 -22.00 -26.30
N LEU A 654 -6.36 -23.12 -26.84
CA LEU A 654 -5.60 -24.37 -26.93
C LEU A 654 -5.59 -24.82 -28.39
N PHE A 655 -4.41 -25.17 -28.87
CA PHE A 655 -4.20 -25.83 -30.14
C PHE A 655 -3.50 -27.17 -29.88
N TYR A 656 -3.98 -28.23 -30.50
CA TYR A 656 -3.35 -29.54 -30.45
C TYR A 656 -3.33 -30.13 -31.86
N ALA A 657 -2.22 -30.76 -32.23
CA ALA A 657 -2.12 -31.51 -33.46
C ALA A 657 -1.40 -32.84 -33.22
N LYS A 658 -1.88 -33.90 -33.88
CA LYS A 658 -1.23 -35.22 -33.89
C LYS A 658 -1.59 -35.94 -35.19
N ASP A 659 -0.57 -36.44 -35.89
CA ASP A 659 -0.74 -37.24 -37.12
C ASP A 659 -1.68 -36.57 -38.16
N GLY A 660 -1.55 -35.26 -38.34
CA GLY A 660 -2.37 -34.44 -39.24
C GLY A 660 -3.76 -34.05 -38.73
N LYS A 661 -4.23 -34.59 -37.59
CA LYS A 661 -5.49 -34.21 -36.94
C LYS A 661 -5.28 -32.99 -36.04
N ILE A 662 -6.19 -32.02 -36.10
CA ILE A 662 -6.10 -30.76 -35.35
C ILE A 662 -7.30 -30.59 -34.43
N VAL A 663 -7.04 -30.21 -33.18
CA VAL A 663 -8.04 -29.77 -32.19
C VAL A 663 -7.75 -28.31 -31.82
N LYS A 664 -8.76 -27.45 -31.89
CA LYS A 664 -8.69 -26.05 -31.43
C LYS A 664 -9.80 -25.80 -30.41
N LYS A 665 -9.46 -25.20 -29.28
CA LYS A 665 -10.40 -24.77 -28.26
C LYS A 665 -10.14 -23.33 -27.87
N LYS A 666 -11.21 -22.58 -27.63
CA LYS A 666 -11.17 -21.19 -27.21
C LYS A 666 -12.10 -20.99 -26.03
N ALA A 667 -11.56 -20.50 -24.92
CA ALA A 667 -12.33 -20.15 -23.75
C ALA A 667 -13.02 -18.79 -23.94
N PHE A 668 -14.19 -18.62 -23.32
CA PHE A 668 -14.94 -17.37 -23.36
C PHE A 668 -14.23 -16.26 -22.58
N SER A 669 -13.67 -16.61 -21.41
CA SER A 669 -12.89 -15.72 -20.54
C SER A 669 -11.52 -16.33 -20.23
N LEU A 670 -10.64 -15.51 -19.68
CA LEU A 670 -9.36 -15.97 -19.16
C LEU A 670 -9.59 -16.84 -17.91
N ASP A 671 -9.23 -18.13 -17.97
CA ASP A 671 -9.35 -19.05 -16.84
C ASP A 671 -8.01 -19.70 -16.51
N ARG A 672 -7.37 -19.22 -15.44
CA ARG A 672 -6.09 -19.74 -14.93
C ARG A 672 -6.25 -20.85 -13.88
N GLY A 673 -7.46 -21.34 -13.63
CA GLY A 673 -7.69 -22.52 -12.80
C GLY A 673 -8.05 -22.28 -11.34
N TYR A 674 -8.34 -21.06 -10.88
CA TYR A 674 -8.70 -20.81 -9.47
C TYR A 674 -9.93 -21.62 -9.00
N ALA A 675 -10.94 -21.78 -9.85
CA ALA A 675 -12.10 -22.59 -9.51
C ALA A 675 -11.75 -24.08 -9.41
N GLY A 676 -10.93 -24.58 -10.33
CA GLY A 676 -10.43 -25.96 -10.29
C GLY A 676 -9.55 -26.22 -9.07
N GLU A 677 -8.75 -25.23 -8.67
CA GLU A 677 -7.88 -25.25 -7.49
C GLU A 677 -8.69 -25.41 -6.20
N PHE A 678 -9.66 -24.53 -5.96
CA PHE A 678 -10.52 -24.65 -4.78
C PHE A 678 -11.37 -25.92 -4.81
N LYS A 679 -11.86 -26.33 -5.98
CA LYS A 679 -12.59 -27.60 -6.12
C LYS A 679 -11.73 -28.78 -5.68
N ALA A 680 -10.48 -28.84 -6.12
CA ALA A 680 -9.56 -29.90 -5.75
C ALA A 680 -9.26 -29.90 -4.24
N LEU A 681 -9.00 -28.72 -3.65
CA LEU A 681 -8.81 -28.55 -2.21
C LEU A 681 -10.02 -29.06 -1.41
N PHE A 682 -11.21 -28.61 -1.76
CA PHE A 682 -12.41 -28.93 -0.98
C PHE A 682 -12.84 -30.38 -1.14
N SER A 683 -12.59 -31.00 -2.29
CA SER A 683 -12.74 -32.44 -2.45
C SER A 683 -11.73 -33.21 -1.60
N SER A 684 -10.43 -32.85 -1.61
CA SER A 684 -9.43 -33.59 -0.81
C SER A 684 -9.66 -33.48 0.69
N LEU A 685 -10.22 -32.37 1.17
CA LEU A 685 -10.59 -32.19 2.58
C LEU A 685 -11.82 -32.99 3.00
N ARG A 686 -12.76 -33.27 2.08
CA ARG A 686 -13.99 -34.01 2.36
C ARG A 686 -13.85 -35.50 2.15
N ASP A 687 -13.31 -35.86 0.99
CA ASP A 687 -13.30 -37.22 0.48
C ASP A 687 -11.99 -37.96 0.83
N GLY A 688 -11.02 -37.24 1.41
CA GLY A 688 -9.67 -37.72 1.64
C GLY A 688 -8.77 -37.59 0.40
N GLY A 689 -7.50 -37.98 0.56
CA GLY A 689 -6.47 -37.79 -0.45
C GLY A 689 -5.78 -36.42 -0.39
N VAL A 690 -5.04 -36.08 -1.43
CA VAL A 690 -4.27 -34.82 -1.53
C VAL A 690 -4.48 -34.18 -2.89
N ALA A 691 -4.82 -32.89 -2.92
CA ALA A 691 -4.99 -32.14 -4.17
C ALA A 691 -3.65 -31.94 -4.91
N ILE A 692 -2.57 -31.73 -4.16
CA ILE A 692 -1.20 -31.68 -4.67
C ILE A 692 -0.31 -32.50 -3.72
N PRO A 693 0.45 -33.49 -4.21
CA PRO A 693 1.41 -34.21 -3.37
C PRO A 693 2.40 -33.26 -2.70
N PHE A 694 2.64 -33.42 -1.40
CA PHE A 694 3.47 -32.48 -0.63
C PHE A 694 4.88 -32.35 -1.21
N ASP A 695 5.50 -33.48 -1.57
CA ASP A 695 6.82 -33.52 -2.20
C ASP A 695 6.90 -32.70 -3.49
N SER A 696 5.84 -32.68 -4.32
CA SER A 696 5.79 -31.85 -5.53
C SER A 696 5.83 -30.36 -5.19
N GLN A 697 5.16 -29.94 -4.11
CA GLN A 697 5.15 -28.54 -3.66
C GLN A 697 6.51 -28.12 -3.09
N LEU A 698 7.17 -29.02 -2.36
CA LEU A 698 8.54 -28.84 -1.87
C LEU A 698 9.53 -28.72 -3.03
N LEU A 699 9.47 -29.64 -3.99
CA LEU A 699 10.33 -29.63 -5.18
C LEU A 699 10.13 -28.37 -6.03
N THR A 700 8.90 -27.87 -6.19
CA THR A 700 8.66 -26.58 -6.84
C THR A 700 9.43 -25.46 -6.14
N THR A 701 9.35 -25.40 -4.82
CA THR A 701 9.99 -24.34 -4.03
C THR A 701 11.52 -24.47 -4.07
N LEU A 702 12.06 -25.67 -3.84
CA LEU A 702 13.49 -25.98 -3.95
C LEU A 702 14.06 -25.62 -5.32
N THR A 703 13.33 -25.92 -6.40
CA THR A 703 13.72 -25.56 -7.76
C THR A 703 13.91 -24.04 -7.88
N THR A 704 13.07 -23.21 -7.25
CA THR A 704 13.27 -21.75 -7.30
C THR A 704 14.53 -21.27 -6.58
N PHE A 705 14.90 -21.91 -5.47
CA PHE A 705 16.17 -21.64 -4.80
C PHE A 705 17.36 -22.09 -5.65
N ALA A 706 17.25 -23.27 -6.28
CA ALA A 706 18.24 -23.80 -7.19
C ALA A 706 18.42 -22.93 -8.45
N ILE A 707 17.36 -22.31 -8.98
CA ILE A 707 17.44 -21.33 -10.08
C ILE A 707 18.34 -20.15 -9.66
N ILE A 708 18.11 -19.57 -8.49
CA ILE A 708 18.92 -18.45 -7.99
C ILE A 708 20.37 -18.88 -7.81
N LYS A 709 20.61 -20.08 -7.26
CA LYS A 709 21.95 -20.63 -7.09
C LYS A 709 22.64 -20.90 -8.43
N SER A 710 21.91 -21.35 -9.44
CA SER A 710 22.42 -21.56 -10.81
C SER A 710 22.83 -20.24 -11.46
N ILE A 711 22.00 -19.19 -11.36
CA ILE A 711 22.34 -17.86 -11.89
C ILE A 711 23.63 -17.33 -11.27
N LYS A 712 23.79 -17.47 -9.95
CA LYS A 712 24.97 -16.99 -9.22
C LYS A 712 26.24 -17.79 -9.53
N SER A 713 26.12 -19.12 -9.60
CA SER A 713 27.27 -20.01 -9.81
C SER A 713 27.66 -20.16 -11.28
N GLY A 714 26.75 -19.92 -12.22
CA GLY A 714 26.95 -20.21 -13.64
C GLY A 714 26.95 -21.70 -13.99
N HIS A 715 26.51 -22.57 -13.08
CA HIS A 715 26.50 -24.03 -13.24
C HIS A 715 25.10 -24.62 -13.00
N SER A 716 24.84 -25.82 -13.52
CA SER A 716 23.59 -26.53 -13.22
C SER A 716 23.54 -26.93 -11.74
N GLN A 717 22.32 -27.03 -11.22
CA GLN A 717 22.05 -27.39 -9.83
C GLN A 717 21.14 -28.62 -9.82
N GLU A 718 21.51 -29.61 -9.04
CA GLU A 718 20.66 -30.75 -8.73
C GLU A 718 19.53 -30.33 -7.78
N ILE A 719 18.37 -30.99 -7.89
CA ILE A 719 17.20 -30.74 -7.07
C ILE A 719 16.84 -32.04 -6.35
N THR A 720 17.04 -32.06 -5.04
CA THR A 720 16.74 -33.23 -4.20
C THR A 720 16.00 -32.84 -2.92
N LEU A 721 15.10 -33.71 -2.45
CA LEU A 721 14.47 -33.56 -1.14
C LEU A 721 15.43 -33.79 0.03
N ASP A 722 16.62 -34.36 -0.23
CA ASP A 722 17.66 -34.59 0.77
C ASP A 722 18.24 -33.28 1.32
N ASP A 723 18.17 -32.19 0.54
CA ASP A 723 18.51 -30.84 0.99
C ASP A 723 17.66 -30.41 2.21
N LEU A 724 16.51 -31.06 2.41
CA LEU A 724 15.59 -30.84 3.53
C LEU A 724 15.76 -31.86 4.68
N VAL A 725 16.82 -32.67 4.69
CA VAL A 725 17.04 -33.74 5.69
C VAL A 725 18.12 -33.38 6.72
N HIS A 726 18.93 -32.32 6.49
CA HIS A 726 20.03 -31.97 7.39
C HIS A 726 19.82 -30.68 8.21
N SER A 727 19.82 -30.84 9.55
CA SER A 727 20.20 -29.83 10.54
C SER A 727 21.71 -29.99 10.85
N THR A 728 22.58 -29.67 9.91
CA THR A 728 24.01 -29.59 10.25
C THR A 728 24.25 -28.29 10.98
N GLN A 729 24.55 -28.40 12.28
CA GLN A 729 25.44 -27.49 13.00
C GLN A 729 26.58 -27.12 12.04
N GLU A 730 26.65 -25.85 11.65
CA GLU A 730 27.81 -25.32 10.95
C GLU A 730 29.04 -25.56 11.83
N LYS A 731 29.91 -26.46 11.37
CA LYS A 731 31.32 -26.42 11.76
C LYS A 731 31.86 -25.09 11.25
N ILE A 732 32.05 -24.16 12.18
CA ILE A 732 32.91 -23.00 12.02
C ILE A 732 34.30 -23.53 11.63
N CYS A 733 34.62 -23.53 10.34
CA CYS A 733 36.00 -23.60 9.89
C CYS A 733 36.56 -22.18 9.98
N ILE A 734 37.31 -21.92 11.04
CA ILE A 734 38.22 -20.78 11.14
C ILE A 734 39.38 -21.06 10.19
N TYR A 735 39.56 -20.22 9.16
CA TYR A 735 40.86 -19.83 8.61
C TYR A 735 40.79 -18.39 8.16
#